data_AF-A0A964UR93-F1
#
_entry.id   AF-A0A964UR93-F1
#
_cell.length_a   1.000
_cell.length_b   1.000
_cell.length_c   1.000
_cell.angle_alpha   90.00
_cell.angle_beta   90.00
_cell.angle_gamma   90.00
#
_symmetry.space_group_name_H-M   'P 1'
#
loop_
_entity.id
_entity.type
_entity.pdbx_description
1 polymer ?
#
loop_
_entity_poly.entity_id
_entity_poly.type
_entity_poly.pdbx_seq_one_letter_code
_entity_poly.pdbx_strand_id
1 'polypeptide(L)'
;MGRFHKISQATANAAFNELGAKVAGKVSARTDVVYRAHDVPGSKIGPVSMRGIPIYDEHALRGVLREAERRAADGAGAGAEAEAEAEAEAEAPRFLDHDALSATAEPAELLDALSKADWSAFDSVRDLPPLRTRLLELERRHGITEAHSFATDRIRALDGTRLQHPYFHRTEIESYALSPDGRYLATGSWVGDDYHRGGTLQIWEVESGRCVNVLDRIQGGVGWPDYDDVIQWSADGTRIGLAYSTNQVGVFDPLDDSTYTCPLASASVTDGASRPPAWSLSPDGRRAYVSVWSESAVKGCVVPLEAGALFWLANSAPAGHPYLLTETLPDELGGPGNELDLGGYVSWSEDGTQLLSYVEEHGKRRGKQHPIAIDVTTKEIARLPERGPEQDLPKAYSPEGRPGQGASRGVRAVVDGTGVVFHRPDTGGVLSEFTFLREPPGPRMLEHEYAFDEIAVNFPLDDDTWCASSEDGVVIGPPDRREDLEAVLAWSVDRRFAWPVRWGGLKIVPDARTAAELIEEDIMSYYVREYVEELDAAEAAGATGTSGTAGAAGAEAWPPPNTATLDDLYAAVRESASALDSGWNFAVNEYVRKAARLRAYRGEAEGARELVETVPDPDQRVAAAADVAMILARAGHPDEARTVFAHVEAHAETAAGETHQLADLAASVGGAHHALGDAAAADGWFERAKEAILPGNGGWTERLVIIWALTECGREDEARALWAPGDGETDSAETDGRIVMDTESWMHYLLRTGRIDMAGDFLEARVPPGFDRPSTLIKALADLGRPDELHSWLAGSWHIPEEEYERARTNAAALAAGTDPAPRPATPTEADIAALAEEHAELLKIPRAKRQSPTCDLIGRAARCGHISAVLDLLPQLPADDFNDRTKYALSAVWEAVTGHNVTPW
;
A
#
# COMPACT_ATOMS: atom_id res chain seq x y z
N MET A 1 -2.76 -18.66 29.53
CA MET A 1 -3.63 -17.47 29.64
C MET A 1 -4.45 -17.40 28.35
N GLY A 2 -5.74 -17.08 28.42
CA GLY A 2 -6.64 -17.10 27.25
C GLY A 2 -7.23 -18.48 26.95
N ARG A 3 -7.95 -18.59 25.82
CA ARG A 3 -8.59 -19.85 25.38
C ARG A 3 -7.72 -20.57 24.35
N PHE A 4 -7.23 -21.75 24.72
CA PHE A 4 -6.54 -22.65 23.81
C PHE A 4 -7.57 -23.49 23.06
N HIS A 5 -7.52 -23.48 21.72
CA HIS A 5 -8.54 -24.12 20.88
C HIS A 5 -8.15 -25.53 20.44
N LYS A 6 -6.84 -25.86 20.45
CA LYS A 6 -6.30 -27.16 20.05
C LYS A 6 -5.96 -28.06 21.24
N ILE A 7 -5.96 -27.54 22.46
CA ILE A 7 -5.76 -28.32 23.70
C ILE A 7 -6.63 -27.79 24.84
N SER A 8 -7.29 -28.70 25.57
CA SER A 8 -8.10 -28.29 26.72
C SER A 8 -7.21 -27.88 27.90
N GLN A 9 -7.66 -26.87 28.67
CA GLN A 9 -6.94 -26.44 29.87
C GLN A 9 -6.80 -27.57 30.91
N ALA A 10 -7.77 -28.48 30.97
CA ALA A 10 -7.70 -29.65 31.85
C ALA A 10 -6.58 -30.61 31.43
N THR A 11 -6.44 -30.89 30.12
CA THR A 11 -5.38 -31.73 29.56
C THR A 11 -4.00 -31.14 29.81
N ALA A 12 -3.82 -29.84 29.51
CA ALA A 12 -2.55 -29.16 29.73
C ALA A 12 -2.16 -29.14 31.22
N ASN A 13 -3.11 -28.87 32.12
CA ASN A 13 -2.85 -28.87 33.56
C ASN A 13 -2.45 -30.26 34.09
N ALA A 14 -3.11 -31.32 33.61
CA ALA A 14 -2.77 -32.68 33.99
C ALA A 14 -1.33 -33.04 33.60
N ALA A 15 -0.95 -32.76 32.35
CA ALA A 15 0.38 -33.04 31.85
C ALA A 15 1.48 -32.21 32.56
N PHE A 16 1.23 -30.93 32.86
CA PHE A 16 2.18 -30.15 33.67
C PHE A 16 2.32 -30.67 35.10
N ASN A 17 1.24 -31.14 35.73
CA ASN A 17 1.33 -31.75 37.05
C ASN A 17 2.13 -33.06 37.02
N GLU A 18 2.03 -33.86 35.96
CA GLU A 18 2.82 -35.07 35.74
C GLU A 18 4.32 -34.76 35.56
N LEU A 19 4.65 -33.65 34.92
CA LEU A 19 6.02 -33.11 34.81
C LEU A 19 6.56 -32.52 36.12
N GLY A 20 5.78 -32.52 37.21
CA GLY A 20 6.13 -31.89 38.47
C GLY A 20 6.05 -30.35 38.44
N ALA A 21 5.52 -29.76 37.37
CA ALA A 21 5.28 -28.33 37.28
C ALA A 21 4.00 -27.94 38.02
N LYS A 22 4.03 -26.80 38.73
CA LYS A 22 2.87 -26.29 39.46
C LYS A 22 2.13 -25.24 38.64
N VAL A 23 0.96 -25.58 38.11
CA VAL A 23 0.14 -24.61 37.39
C VAL A 23 -0.63 -23.70 38.34
N ALA A 24 -0.43 -22.39 38.21
CA ALA A 24 -1.13 -21.38 39.00
C ALA A 24 -2.13 -20.59 38.14
N GLY A 25 -3.32 -20.30 38.67
CA GLY A 25 -4.35 -19.52 37.98
C GLY A 25 -4.08 -18.01 37.90
N LYS A 26 -3.00 -17.52 38.52
CA LYS A 26 -2.56 -16.12 38.48
C LYS A 26 -1.04 -16.05 38.42
N VAL A 27 -0.51 -15.11 37.64
CA VAL A 27 0.92 -14.83 37.55
C VAL A 27 1.40 -14.20 38.86
N SER A 28 2.55 -14.65 39.37
CA SER A 28 3.18 -14.13 40.59
C SER A 28 4.70 -14.01 40.41
N ALA A 29 5.41 -13.54 41.43
CA ALA A 29 6.88 -13.48 41.40
C ALA A 29 7.58 -14.86 41.40
N ARG A 30 6.82 -15.95 41.52
CA ARG A 30 7.32 -17.34 41.46
C ARG A 30 6.87 -18.07 40.19
N THR A 31 6.52 -17.33 39.15
CA THR A 31 6.04 -17.91 37.89
C THR A 31 7.22 -17.97 36.92
N ASP A 32 7.59 -19.18 36.52
CA ASP A 32 8.78 -19.41 35.69
C ASP A 32 8.50 -19.33 34.18
N VAL A 33 7.25 -19.56 33.75
CA VAL A 33 6.84 -19.51 32.34
C VAL A 33 5.34 -19.25 32.22
N VAL A 34 4.92 -18.60 31.13
CA VAL A 34 3.51 -18.40 30.79
C VAL A 34 3.25 -18.83 29.34
N TYR A 35 2.20 -19.62 29.12
CA TYR A 35 1.69 -19.88 27.76
C TYR A 35 0.50 -18.97 27.48
N ARG A 36 0.43 -18.35 26.30
CA ARG A 36 -0.67 -17.47 25.86
C ARG A 36 -1.42 -18.06 24.67
N ALA A 37 -2.73 -17.91 24.69
CA ALA A 37 -3.55 -18.06 23.49
C ALA A 37 -3.55 -16.75 22.68
N HIS A 38 -3.90 -16.85 21.40
CA HIS A 38 -3.92 -15.73 20.46
C HIS A 38 -4.93 -14.63 20.87
N ASP A 39 -5.97 -14.99 21.63
CA ASP A 39 -7.05 -14.09 22.07
C ASP A 39 -6.69 -13.22 23.29
N VAL A 40 -5.45 -13.29 23.80
CA VAL A 40 -5.03 -12.52 24.97
C VAL A 40 -4.49 -11.15 24.57
N PRO A 41 -5.15 -10.05 24.98
CA PRO A 41 -4.67 -8.71 24.66
C PRO A 41 -3.33 -8.38 25.35
N GLY A 42 -2.46 -7.64 24.65
CA GLY A 42 -1.11 -7.28 25.09
C GLY A 42 -1.04 -6.60 26.46
N SER A 43 -2.09 -5.86 26.85
CA SER A 43 -2.21 -5.21 28.16
C SER A 43 -2.17 -6.19 29.35
N LYS A 44 -2.53 -7.47 29.15
CA LYS A 44 -2.43 -8.52 30.17
C LYS A 44 -1.06 -9.22 30.20
N ILE A 45 -0.27 -9.03 29.15
CA ILE A 45 1.02 -9.70 28.90
C ILE A 45 2.17 -8.78 29.36
N GLY A 46 2.05 -7.47 29.16
CA GLY A 46 3.05 -6.48 29.56
C GLY A 46 3.61 -6.65 30.99
N PRO A 47 2.78 -6.85 32.04
CA PRO A 47 3.26 -7.07 33.41
C PRO A 47 4.05 -8.38 33.62
N VAL A 48 3.87 -9.37 32.75
CA VAL A 48 4.57 -10.67 32.77
C VAL A 48 5.93 -10.53 32.10
N SER A 49 5.98 -9.88 30.93
CA SER A 49 7.21 -9.57 30.19
C SER A 49 8.13 -8.64 30.97
N MET A 50 7.59 -7.61 31.64
CA MET A 50 8.37 -6.71 32.52
C MET A 50 9.04 -7.43 33.70
N ARG A 51 8.62 -8.65 34.03
CA ARG A 51 9.22 -9.47 35.09
C ARG A 51 10.25 -10.48 34.57
N GLY A 52 10.55 -10.46 33.27
CA GLY A 52 11.47 -11.40 32.63
C GLY A 52 10.96 -12.84 32.60
N ILE A 53 9.63 -13.04 32.71
CA ILE A 53 9.02 -14.36 32.67
C ILE A 53 8.76 -14.72 31.19
N PRO A 54 9.37 -15.79 30.65
CA PRO A 54 9.17 -16.21 29.26
C PRO A 54 7.71 -16.48 28.92
N ILE A 55 7.28 -16.00 27.75
CA ILE A 55 5.91 -16.12 27.26
C ILE A 55 5.91 -16.85 25.92
N TYR A 56 5.20 -17.98 25.87
CA TYR A 56 5.15 -18.86 24.71
C TYR A 56 3.73 -18.99 24.19
N ASP A 57 3.56 -19.29 22.91
CA ASP A 57 2.24 -19.45 22.31
C ASP A 57 1.66 -20.87 22.50
N GLU A 58 0.50 -21.12 21.90
CA GLU A 58 -0.14 -22.44 21.89
C GLU A 58 0.69 -23.50 21.13
N HIS A 59 1.53 -23.09 20.18
CA HIS A 59 2.39 -24.01 19.44
C HIS A 59 3.53 -24.53 20.34
N ALA A 60 4.23 -23.64 21.02
CA ALA A 60 5.27 -23.99 21.99
C ALA A 60 4.73 -24.75 23.20
N LEU A 61 3.50 -24.44 23.66
CA LEU A 61 2.80 -25.25 24.66
C LEU A 61 2.67 -26.70 24.19
N ARG A 62 2.21 -26.91 22.95
CA ARG A 62 2.08 -28.26 22.38
C ARG A 62 3.44 -28.93 22.20
N GLY A 63 4.48 -28.19 21.84
CA GLY A 63 5.85 -28.70 21.76
C GLY A 63 6.34 -29.25 23.10
N VAL A 64 6.18 -28.48 24.18
CA VAL A 64 6.60 -28.90 25.54
C VAL A 64 5.78 -30.09 26.04
N LEU A 65 4.50 -30.17 25.70
CA LEU A 65 3.66 -31.30 26.10
C LEU A 65 3.97 -32.57 25.30
N ARG A 66 4.31 -32.47 24.00
CA ARG A 66 4.82 -33.61 23.23
C ARG A 66 6.18 -34.07 23.74
N GLU A 67 7.05 -33.14 24.11
CA GLU A 67 8.34 -33.43 24.73
C GLU A 67 8.18 -34.10 26.10
N ALA A 68 7.16 -33.72 26.85
CA ALA A 68 6.81 -34.33 28.13
C ALA A 68 6.25 -35.74 27.97
N GLU A 69 5.40 -35.97 26.97
CA GLU A 69 4.92 -37.30 26.59
C GLU A 69 6.09 -38.18 26.12
N ARG A 70 7.06 -37.61 25.41
CA ARG A 70 8.33 -38.26 25.04
C ARG A 70 9.15 -38.61 26.28
N ARG A 71 9.39 -37.66 27.19
CA ARG A 71 10.13 -37.90 28.45
C ARG A 71 9.46 -38.85 29.42
N ALA A 72 8.12 -38.91 29.42
CA ALA A 72 7.37 -39.89 30.19
C ALA A 72 7.52 -41.30 29.59
N ALA A 73 7.73 -41.41 28.28
CA ALA A 73 8.16 -42.64 27.64
C ALA A 73 9.64 -42.96 27.95
N ASP A 74 10.51 -41.94 28.04
CA ASP A 74 11.96 -42.07 28.34
C ASP A 74 12.27 -42.33 29.84
N GLY A 75 11.30 -42.12 30.74
CA GLY A 75 11.47 -42.22 32.19
C GLY A 75 11.66 -43.63 32.77
N ALA A 76 11.68 -44.66 31.91
CA ALA A 76 11.82 -46.05 32.30
C ALA A 76 13.13 -46.68 31.76
N GLY A 77 14.30 -46.17 32.18
CA GLY A 77 15.53 -46.98 32.21
C GLY A 77 16.77 -46.45 31.48
N ALA A 78 17.21 -45.22 31.79
CA ALA A 78 18.50 -44.72 31.32
C ALA A 78 19.67 -45.51 31.93
N GLY A 79 20.40 -46.24 31.07
CA GLY A 79 21.67 -46.88 31.41
C GLY A 79 22.16 -47.95 30.43
N ALA A 80 21.27 -48.52 29.62
CA ALA A 80 21.63 -49.50 28.59
C ALA A 80 21.47 -48.96 27.15
N GLU A 81 20.91 -47.76 26.98
CA GLU A 81 20.41 -47.28 25.69
C GLU A 81 21.22 -46.14 25.07
N ALA A 82 22.41 -45.80 25.57
CA ALA A 82 23.32 -44.96 24.76
C ALA A 82 23.88 -45.73 23.55
N GLU A 83 23.89 -47.07 23.63
CA GLU A 83 24.17 -47.96 22.48
C GLU A 83 22.88 -48.28 21.69
N ALA A 84 21.70 -48.22 22.32
CA ALA A 84 20.42 -48.48 21.67
C ALA A 84 19.78 -47.23 21.02
N GLU A 85 20.09 -46.00 21.45
CA GLU A 85 19.65 -44.75 20.79
C GLU A 85 20.39 -44.55 19.46
N ALA A 86 21.64 -45.01 19.33
CA ALA A 86 22.32 -45.11 18.03
C ALA A 86 21.67 -46.17 17.12
N GLU A 87 21.02 -47.20 17.70
CA GLU A 87 20.25 -48.22 16.96
C GLU A 87 18.80 -47.77 16.68
N ALA A 88 18.18 -46.94 17.53
CA ALA A 88 16.80 -46.47 17.38
C ALA A 88 16.67 -45.24 16.46
N GLU A 89 17.66 -44.34 16.43
CA GLU A 89 17.79 -43.28 15.40
C GLU A 89 18.19 -43.88 14.03
N ALA A 90 18.68 -45.13 14.02
CA ALA A 90 18.85 -45.96 12.85
C ALA A 90 17.58 -46.75 12.43
N GLU A 91 16.53 -46.80 13.29
CA GLU A 91 15.27 -47.52 13.04
C GLU A 91 14.06 -46.62 12.73
N ALA A 92 14.20 -45.28 12.75
CA ALA A 92 13.19 -44.42 12.14
C ALA A 92 13.06 -44.77 10.64
N PRO A 93 11.85 -44.94 10.08
CA PRO A 93 11.71 -45.17 8.66
C PRO A 93 12.39 -44.02 7.91
N ARG A 94 13.38 -44.33 7.09
CA ARG A 94 14.12 -43.38 6.26
C ARG A 94 13.67 -43.57 4.83
N PHE A 95 13.39 -42.45 4.14
CA PHE A 95 12.96 -42.44 2.74
C PHE A 95 13.89 -43.26 1.84
N LEU A 96 15.13 -42.77 1.66
CA LEU A 96 16.21 -43.44 0.94
C LEU A 96 17.55 -43.08 1.58
N ASP A 97 18.50 -44.00 1.48
CA ASP A 97 19.90 -43.74 1.83
C ASP A 97 20.53 -42.79 0.80
N HIS A 98 21.10 -41.67 1.28
CA HIS A 98 21.63 -40.62 0.41
C HIS A 98 22.91 -41.04 -0.32
N ASP A 99 23.72 -41.91 0.28
CA ASP A 99 24.92 -42.44 -0.36
C ASP A 99 24.53 -43.37 -1.53
N ALA A 100 23.56 -44.26 -1.30
CA ALA A 100 22.98 -45.09 -2.35
C ALA A 100 22.34 -44.24 -3.46
N LEU A 101 21.59 -43.20 -3.10
CA LEU A 101 20.99 -42.26 -4.05
C LEU A 101 22.06 -41.60 -4.94
N SER A 102 23.15 -41.13 -4.34
CA SER A 102 24.26 -40.52 -5.07
C SER A 102 24.97 -41.50 -6.02
N ALA A 103 25.05 -42.78 -5.65
CA ALA A 103 25.72 -43.84 -6.39
C ALA A 103 24.92 -44.37 -7.60
N THR A 104 23.59 -44.21 -7.64
CA THR A 104 22.73 -44.69 -8.74
C THR A 104 23.09 -44.01 -10.06
N ALA A 105 23.82 -44.69 -10.96
CA ALA A 105 24.33 -44.05 -12.18
C ALA A 105 23.28 -43.94 -13.30
N GLU A 106 22.39 -44.93 -13.41
CA GLU A 106 21.46 -45.09 -14.52
C GLU A 106 20.01 -44.70 -14.14
N PRO A 107 19.23 -44.11 -15.06
CA PRO A 107 17.85 -43.68 -14.77
C PRO A 107 16.91 -44.79 -14.27
N ALA A 108 17.05 -46.00 -14.79
CA ALA A 108 16.20 -47.13 -14.42
C ALA A 108 16.47 -47.62 -12.98
N GLU A 109 17.72 -47.55 -12.52
CA GLU A 109 18.11 -47.91 -11.15
C GLU A 109 17.53 -46.90 -10.15
N LEU A 110 17.59 -45.61 -10.48
CA LEU A 110 17.00 -44.57 -9.64
C LEU A 110 15.47 -44.71 -9.58
N LEU A 111 14.81 -44.97 -10.71
CA LEU A 111 13.36 -45.19 -10.74
C LEU A 111 12.96 -46.40 -9.87
N ASP A 112 13.68 -47.52 -9.98
CA ASP A 112 13.44 -48.70 -9.15
C ASP A 112 13.61 -48.40 -7.65
N ALA A 113 14.65 -47.66 -7.28
CA ALA A 113 14.87 -47.21 -5.90
C ALA A 113 13.74 -46.30 -5.39
N LEU A 114 13.36 -45.27 -6.17
CA LEU A 114 12.28 -44.35 -5.81
C LEU A 114 10.92 -45.04 -5.71
N SER A 115 10.67 -46.06 -6.53
CA SER A 115 9.42 -46.82 -6.52
C SER A 115 9.25 -47.69 -5.27
N LYS A 116 10.37 -48.11 -4.66
CA LYS A 116 10.44 -48.95 -3.45
C LYS A 116 10.61 -48.14 -2.17
N ALA A 117 10.93 -46.86 -2.28
CA ALA A 117 11.13 -45.95 -1.17
C ALA A 117 9.82 -45.69 -0.40
N ASP A 118 9.94 -45.46 0.91
CA ASP A 118 8.81 -45.04 1.75
C ASP A 118 8.67 -43.51 1.72
N TRP A 119 7.83 -43.02 0.82
CA TRP A 119 7.55 -41.58 0.69
C TRP A 119 6.82 -40.99 1.90
N SER A 120 6.20 -41.80 2.77
CA SER A 120 5.60 -41.29 4.01
C SER A 120 6.65 -40.85 5.04
N ALA A 121 7.90 -41.30 4.87
CA ALA A 121 9.06 -40.92 5.65
C ALA A 121 9.90 -39.79 5.02
N PHE A 122 9.45 -39.22 3.90
CA PHE A 122 10.13 -38.15 3.19
C PHE A 122 10.11 -36.85 4.01
N ASP A 123 11.27 -36.24 4.19
CA ASP A 123 11.42 -34.92 4.81
C ASP A 123 12.06 -33.97 3.79
N SER A 124 11.40 -32.86 3.47
CA SER A 124 11.86 -31.97 2.41
C SER A 124 13.22 -31.33 2.71
N VAL A 125 13.51 -31.03 3.98
CA VAL A 125 14.77 -30.40 4.39
C VAL A 125 15.93 -31.37 4.22
N ARG A 126 15.73 -32.63 4.59
CA ARG A 126 16.72 -33.71 4.54
C ARG A 126 16.88 -34.29 3.14
N ASP A 127 15.79 -34.68 2.48
CA ASP A 127 15.82 -35.60 1.33
C ASP A 127 15.68 -34.92 -0.03
N LEU A 128 15.05 -33.74 -0.10
CA LEU A 128 14.83 -33.05 -1.38
C LEU A 128 16.13 -32.57 -2.04
N PRO A 129 17.09 -31.92 -1.33
CA PRO A 129 18.32 -31.44 -1.96
C PRO A 129 19.16 -32.54 -2.65
N PRO A 130 19.47 -33.68 -2.00
CA PRO A 130 20.25 -34.74 -2.65
C PRO A 130 19.47 -35.39 -3.80
N LEU A 131 18.15 -35.55 -3.68
CA LEU A 131 17.30 -36.06 -4.76
C LEU A 131 17.30 -35.13 -5.98
N ARG A 132 17.08 -33.83 -5.77
CA ARG A 132 17.10 -32.83 -6.84
C ARG A 132 18.47 -32.77 -7.51
N THR A 133 19.54 -32.79 -6.72
CA THR A 133 20.93 -32.80 -7.25
C THR A 133 21.15 -34.01 -8.15
N ARG A 134 20.73 -35.20 -7.71
CA ARG A 134 20.89 -36.43 -8.50
C ARG A 134 20.06 -36.40 -9.78
N LEU A 135 18.83 -35.93 -9.73
CA LEU A 135 17.99 -35.79 -10.93
C LEU A 135 18.58 -34.76 -11.92
N LEU A 136 19.07 -33.62 -11.46
CA LEU A 136 19.76 -32.65 -12.33
C LEU A 136 20.99 -33.25 -13.03
N GLU A 137 21.75 -34.11 -12.34
CA GLU A 137 22.88 -34.82 -12.94
C GLU A 137 22.47 -35.86 -13.99
N LEU A 138 21.33 -36.53 -13.78
CA LEU A 138 20.77 -37.46 -14.75
C LEU A 138 20.20 -36.71 -15.95
N GLU A 139 19.48 -35.62 -15.72
CA GLU A 139 18.97 -34.72 -16.77
C GLU A 139 20.10 -34.30 -17.71
N ARG A 140 21.24 -33.84 -17.16
CA ARG A 140 22.40 -33.44 -17.96
C ARG A 140 22.97 -34.55 -18.85
N ARG A 141 22.82 -35.82 -18.46
CA ARG A 141 23.40 -36.98 -19.16
C ARG A 141 22.42 -37.67 -20.09
N HIS A 142 21.15 -37.75 -19.71
CA HIS A 142 20.14 -38.60 -20.34
C HIS A 142 18.88 -37.81 -20.78
N GLY A 143 18.82 -36.50 -20.51
CA GLY A 143 17.59 -35.74 -20.62
C GLY A 143 16.59 -36.11 -19.52
N ILE A 144 15.36 -35.62 -19.66
CA ILE A 144 14.26 -35.91 -18.72
C ILE A 144 13.81 -37.36 -18.93
N THR A 145 13.72 -38.11 -17.83
CA THR A 145 13.41 -39.54 -17.81
C THR A 145 12.21 -39.85 -16.92
N GLU A 146 11.71 -41.08 -16.96
CA GLU A 146 10.60 -41.53 -16.11
C GLU A 146 10.87 -41.38 -14.60
N ALA A 147 12.15 -41.45 -14.17
CA ALA A 147 12.53 -41.16 -12.78
C ALA A 147 12.19 -39.72 -12.36
N HIS A 148 12.32 -38.76 -13.28
CA HIS A 148 11.99 -37.35 -13.03
C HIS A 148 10.48 -37.16 -12.88
N SER A 149 9.70 -37.76 -13.77
CA SER A 149 8.24 -37.69 -13.73
C SER A 149 7.68 -38.36 -12.48
N PHE A 150 8.16 -39.57 -12.15
CA PHE A 150 7.77 -40.27 -10.93
C PHE A 150 8.07 -39.46 -9.66
N ALA A 151 9.29 -38.92 -9.53
CA ALA A 151 9.65 -38.10 -8.38
C ALA A 151 8.78 -36.83 -8.31
N THR A 152 8.51 -36.20 -9.45
CA THR A 152 7.69 -34.98 -9.49
C THR A 152 6.24 -35.26 -9.08
N ASP A 153 5.64 -36.37 -9.53
CA ASP A 153 4.29 -36.75 -9.11
C ASP A 153 4.20 -36.99 -7.60
N ARG A 154 5.27 -37.53 -7.00
CA ARG A 154 5.35 -37.72 -5.55
C ARG A 154 5.52 -36.41 -4.79
N ILE A 155 6.37 -35.52 -5.27
CA ILE A 155 6.59 -34.19 -4.69
C ILE A 155 5.30 -33.35 -4.76
N ARG A 156 4.60 -33.35 -5.90
CA ARG A 156 3.33 -32.64 -6.07
C ARG A 156 2.22 -33.14 -5.14
N ALA A 157 2.29 -34.39 -4.71
CA ALA A 157 1.35 -34.97 -3.77
C ALA A 157 1.68 -34.67 -2.30
N LEU A 158 2.78 -33.97 -2.01
CA LEU A 158 3.11 -33.53 -0.65
C LEU A 158 2.28 -32.31 -0.27
N ASP A 159 1.78 -32.31 0.97
CA ASP A 159 1.13 -31.15 1.57
C ASP A 159 2.08 -29.94 1.53
N GLY A 160 1.55 -28.77 1.15
CA GLY A 160 2.33 -27.53 1.08
C GLY A 160 3.16 -27.33 -0.19
N THR A 161 3.11 -28.26 -1.15
CA THR A 161 3.67 -28.04 -2.49
C THR A 161 2.71 -27.23 -3.35
N ARG A 162 3.19 -26.13 -3.94
CA ARG A 162 2.38 -25.24 -4.79
C ARG A 162 3.14 -24.71 -5.98
N LEU A 163 2.45 -24.51 -7.10
CA LEU A 163 3.02 -23.84 -8.26
C LEU A 163 3.18 -22.35 -7.96
N GLN A 164 4.35 -21.79 -8.31
CA GLN A 164 4.69 -20.39 -8.10
C GLN A 164 5.18 -19.75 -9.40
N HIS A 165 4.72 -18.52 -9.66
CA HIS A 165 5.33 -17.62 -10.63
C HIS A 165 6.13 -16.53 -9.91
N PRO A 166 7.11 -15.89 -10.59
CA PRO A 166 7.98 -14.93 -9.93
C PRO A 166 7.35 -13.52 -9.84
N TYR A 167 6.32 -13.21 -10.62
CA TYR A 167 5.86 -11.83 -10.84
C TYR A 167 4.89 -11.28 -9.77
N PHE A 168 5.37 -11.08 -8.54
CA PHE A 168 4.54 -10.48 -7.46
C PHE A 168 4.88 -9.01 -7.18
N HIS A 169 6.08 -8.53 -7.53
CA HIS A 169 6.40 -7.12 -7.43
C HIS A 169 5.57 -6.28 -8.42
N ARG A 170 4.59 -5.53 -7.88
CA ARG A 170 3.73 -4.57 -8.60
C ARG A 170 4.30 -3.15 -8.64
N THR A 171 5.39 -2.94 -7.91
CA THR A 171 6.16 -1.70 -7.78
C THR A 171 7.66 -2.04 -7.79
N GLU A 172 8.50 -1.01 -7.85
CA GLU A 172 9.95 -1.18 -7.82
C GLU A 172 10.44 -2.00 -6.63
N ILE A 173 11.46 -2.82 -6.87
CA ILE A 173 12.24 -3.44 -5.80
C ILE A 173 13.08 -2.34 -5.16
N GLU A 174 12.75 -1.99 -3.93
CA GLU A 174 13.46 -0.97 -3.17
C GLU A 174 14.57 -1.57 -2.31
N SER A 175 14.50 -2.87 -2.01
CA SER A 175 15.48 -3.51 -1.14
C SER A 175 15.64 -4.99 -1.39
N TYR A 176 16.80 -5.50 -1.02
CA TYR A 176 17.12 -6.91 -1.07
C TYR A 176 18.13 -7.30 0.00
N ALA A 177 18.08 -8.55 0.47
CA ALA A 177 19.03 -9.08 1.44
C ALA A 177 19.25 -10.58 1.24
N LEU A 178 20.51 -11.01 1.27
CA LEU A 178 20.87 -12.43 1.25
C LEU A 178 20.76 -13.01 2.67
N SER A 179 20.23 -14.22 2.81
CA SER A 179 20.25 -14.94 4.08
C SER A 179 21.70 -15.25 4.50
N PRO A 180 21.99 -15.40 5.81
CA PRO A 180 23.36 -15.62 6.29
C PRO A 180 24.00 -16.92 5.76
N ASP A 181 23.18 -17.96 5.56
CA ASP A 181 23.60 -19.22 4.94
C ASP A 181 23.74 -19.14 3.41
N GLY A 182 23.36 -18.01 2.82
CA GLY A 182 23.38 -17.73 1.40
C GLY A 182 22.35 -18.51 0.58
N ARG A 183 21.43 -19.23 1.23
CA ARG A 183 20.47 -20.08 0.55
C ARG A 183 19.31 -19.29 -0.07
N TYR A 184 18.95 -18.18 0.55
CA TYR A 184 17.82 -17.35 0.14
C TYR A 184 18.26 -15.93 -0.18
N LEU A 185 17.63 -15.35 -1.19
CA LEU A 185 17.60 -13.91 -1.42
C LEU A 185 16.19 -13.44 -1.08
N ALA A 186 16.08 -12.37 -0.30
CA ALA A 186 14.83 -11.64 -0.13
C ALA A 186 14.86 -10.39 -1.01
N THR A 187 13.74 -10.07 -1.66
CA THR A 187 13.52 -8.80 -2.37
C THR A 187 12.22 -8.18 -1.87
N GLY A 188 12.22 -6.87 -1.60
CA GLY A 188 11.10 -6.14 -1.05
C GLY A 188 10.73 -4.96 -1.92
N SER A 189 9.43 -4.70 -2.06
CA SER A 189 8.92 -3.53 -2.76
C SER A 189 8.12 -2.61 -1.85
N TRP A 190 8.19 -1.31 -2.14
CA TRP A 190 7.31 -0.31 -1.54
C TRP A 190 5.89 -0.45 -2.07
N VAL A 191 4.94 0.24 -1.47
CA VAL A 191 3.53 0.08 -1.79
C VAL A 191 3.10 0.83 -3.07
N GLY A 192 3.81 1.90 -3.47
CA GLY A 192 3.42 2.76 -4.59
C GLY A 192 2.29 3.72 -4.20
N ASP A 193 1.48 4.14 -5.18
CA ASP A 193 0.40 5.12 -4.98
C ASP A 193 -0.80 4.57 -4.17
N ASP A 194 -0.97 3.25 -4.10
CA ASP A 194 -2.06 2.59 -3.36
C ASP A 194 -1.59 1.99 -2.04
N TYR A 195 -1.53 2.83 -1.00
CA TYR A 195 -1.06 2.43 0.33
C TYR A 195 -1.82 1.22 0.93
N HIS A 196 -3.08 1.02 0.56
CA HIS A 196 -3.95 -0.02 1.12
C HIS A 196 -3.65 -1.41 0.56
N ARG A 197 -3.13 -1.49 -0.67
CA ARG A 197 -2.67 -2.74 -1.29
C ARG A 197 -1.52 -3.40 -0.51
N GLY A 198 -0.66 -2.59 0.08
CA GLY A 198 0.58 -3.05 0.69
C GLY A 198 1.67 -3.40 -0.33
N GLY A 199 2.86 -3.72 0.17
CA GLY A 199 3.99 -4.16 -0.67
C GLY A 199 4.30 -5.64 -0.49
N THR A 200 5.32 -6.09 -1.20
CA THR A 200 5.61 -7.51 -1.36
C THR A 200 7.03 -7.82 -0.87
N LEU A 201 7.18 -8.90 -0.12
CA LEU A 201 8.48 -9.53 0.15
C LEU A 201 8.54 -10.89 -0.55
N GLN A 202 9.41 -11.03 -1.55
CA GLN A 202 9.64 -12.29 -2.24
C GLN A 202 10.91 -12.98 -1.74
N ILE A 203 10.82 -14.30 -1.55
CA ILE A 203 11.93 -15.15 -1.13
C ILE A 203 12.31 -16.07 -2.29
N TRP A 204 13.57 -15.99 -2.67
CA TRP A 204 14.15 -16.72 -3.79
C TRP A 204 15.14 -17.76 -3.27
N GLU A 205 15.03 -19.01 -3.71
CA GLU A 205 16.09 -19.98 -3.49
C GLU A 205 17.24 -19.72 -4.48
N VAL A 206 18.40 -19.34 -3.95
CA VAL A 206 19.54 -18.87 -4.74
C VAL A 206 20.10 -19.98 -5.63
N GLU A 207 20.10 -21.22 -5.15
CA GLU A 207 20.64 -22.38 -5.89
C GLU A 207 19.86 -22.65 -7.20
N SER A 208 18.54 -22.49 -7.16
CA SER A 208 17.67 -22.72 -8.32
C SER A 208 17.36 -21.44 -9.09
N GLY A 209 17.56 -20.26 -8.48
CA GLY A 209 17.17 -18.97 -9.03
C GLY A 209 15.66 -18.85 -9.19
N ARG A 210 14.88 -19.41 -8.26
CA ARG A 210 13.41 -19.48 -8.31
C ARG A 210 12.77 -18.89 -7.08
N CYS A 211 11.61 -18.26 -7.28
CA CYS A 211 10.75 -17.82 -6.19
C CYS A 211 10.19 -19.04 -5.46
N VAL A 212 10.38 -19.10 -4.15
CA VAL A 212 9.88 -20.18 -3.28
C VAL A 212 8.83 -19.68 -2.31
N ASN A 213 8.86 -18.40 -1.95
CA ASN A 213 7.78 -17.82 -1.15
C ASN A 213 7.52 -16.37 -1.50
N VAL A 214 6.30 -15.93 -1.19
CA VAL A 214 5.90 -14.54 -1.26
C VAL A 214 5.09 -14.22 -0.01
N LEU A 215 5.51 -13.18 0.70
CA LEU A 215 4.72 -12.52 1.73
C LEU A 215 4.16 -11.24 1.11
N ASP A 216 2.93 -11.31 0.63
CA ASP A 216 2.27 -10.19 -0.05
C ASP A 216 1.45 -9.34 0.95
N ARG A 217 1.00 -8.16 0.52
CA ARG A 217 0.18 -7.23 1.31
C ARG A 217 0.80 -6.82 2.64
N ILE A 218 2.13 -6.66 2.67
CA ILE A 218 2.82 -6.09 3.82
C ILE A 218 2.35 -4.65 3.97
N GLN A 219 1.70 -4.34 5.09
CA GLN A 219 1.08 -3.05 5.35
C GLN A 219 2.06 -1.89 5.08
N GLY A 220 1.68 -0.98 4.19
CA GLY A 220 2.48 0.19 3.79
C GLY A 220 3.84 -0.12 3.16
N GLY A 221 4.05 -1.36 2.71
CA GLY A 221 5.20 -1.78 1.92
C GLY A 221 6.45 -2.14 2.71
N VAL A 222 7.40 -2.75 2.01
CA VAL A 222 8.74 -3.05 2.54
C VAL A 222 9.66 -1.88 2.21
N GLY A 223 9.95 -1.07 3.22
CA GLY A 223 10.79 0.12 3.08
C GLY A 223 10.09 1.33 2.46
N TRP A 224 10.91 2.22 1.89
CA TRP A 224 10.54 3.46 1.22
C TRP A 224 11.58 3.75 0.13
N PRO A 225 11.22 4.43 -0.98
CA PRO A 225 12.18 4.80 -2.01
C PRO A 225 13.43 5.49 -1.47
N ASP A 226 14.60 5.10 -1.98
CA ASP A 226 15.93 5.61 -1.60
C ASP A 226 16.43 5.24 -0.17
N TYR A 227 15.81 4.27 0.51
CA TYR A 227 16.28 3.75 1.81
C TYR A 227 16.91 2.36 1.68
N ASP A 228 18.18 2.28 2.04
CA ASP A 228 18.91 1.02 2.16
C ASP A 228 18.62 0.29 3.49
N ASP A 229 19.05 -0.97 3.60
CA ASP A 229 19.02 -1.79 4.83
C ASP A 229 17.63 -1.96 5.49
N VAL A 230 16.55 -1.82 4.72
CA VAL A 230 15.17 -2.04 5.18
C VAL A 230 14.82 -3.51 5.37
N ILE A 231 15.60 -4.44 4.81
CA ILE A 231 15.48 -5.89 5.01
C ILE A 231 16.73 -6.40 5.73
N GLN A 232 16.56 -7.07 6.88
CA GLN A 232 17.67 -7.68 7.62
C GLN A 232 17.31 -9.08 8.09
N TRP A 233 18.20 -10.05 7.90
CA TRP A 233 18.00 -11.42 8.39
C TRP A 233 18.54 -11.57 9.82
N SER A 234 17.89 -12.41 10.63
CA SER A 234 18.53 -12.95 11.83
C SER A 234 19.74 -13.80 11.45
N ALA A 235 20.74 -13.92 12.32
CA ALA A 235 21.98 -14.65 12.06
C ALA A 235 21.74 -16.16 11.81
N ASP A 236 20.66 -16.72 12.37
CA ASP A 236 20.24 -18.10 12.12
C ASP A 236 19.41 -18.28 10.83
N GLY A 237 19.07 -17.19 10.14
CA GLY A 237 18.27 -17.20 8.92
C GLY A 237 16.80 -17.59 9.12
N THR A 238 16.32 -17.70 10.36
CA THR A 238 14.93 -18.12 10.64
C THR A 238 13.94 -16.96 10.63
N ARG A 239 14.41 -15.71 10.65
CA ARG A 239 13.59 -14.51 10.74
C ARG A 239 14.09 -13.43 9.79
N ILE A 240 13.16 -12.63 9.32
CA ILE A 240 13.43 -11.44 8.51
C ILE A 240 12.82 -10.21 9.17
N GLY A 241 13.66 -9.26 9.56
CA GLY A 241 13.26 -7.97 10.04
C GLY A 241 13.02 -7.02 8.87
N LEU A 242 11.96 -6.23 8.95
CA LEU A 242 11.61 -5.22 7.96
C LEU A 242 11.41 -3.86 8.63
N ALA A 243 11.90 -2.79 8.02
CA ALA A 243 11.29 -1.48 8.17
C ALA A 243 10.10 -1.40 7.21
N TYR A 244 8.90 -1.21 7.74
CA TYR A 244 7.65 -1.32 6.98
C TYR A 244 6.59 -0.33 7.49
N SER A 245 5.48 -0.18 6.78
CA SER A 245 4.41 0.77 7.13
C SER A 245 4.93 2.20 7.38
N THR A 246 5.76 2.69 6.46
CA THR A 246 6.45 3.99 6.50
C THR A 246 7.51 4.12 7.60
N ASN A 247 7.22 3.81 8.86
CA ASN A 247 8.09 4.13 10.00
C ASN A 247 8.07 3.11 11.14
N GLN A 248 7.57 1.91 10.88
CA GLN A 248 7.57 0.79 11.83
C GLN A 248 8.74 -0.14 11.56
N VAL A 249 9.13 -0.91 12.58
CA VAL A 249 9.98 -2.08 12.40
C VAL A 249 9.21 -3.32 12.83
N GLY A 250 9.38 -4.42 12.10
CA GLY A 250 8.73 -5.69 12.39
C GLY A 250 9.61 -6.87 12.06
N VAL A 251 9.27 -8.04 12.57
CA VAL A 251 9.94 -9.29 12.23
C VAL A 251 8.93 -10.32 11.73
N PHE A 252 9.27 -11.01 10.65
CA PHE A 252 8.43 -11.94 9.93
C PHE A 252 9.11 -13.30 9.84
N ASP A 253 8.31 -14.35 9.65
CA ASP A 253 8.82 -15.65 9.21
C ASP A 253 8.88 -15.62 7.68
N PRO A 254 10.08 -15.67 7.06
CA PRO A 254 10.22 -15.63 5.60
C PRO A 254 9.55 -16.83 4.90
N LEU A 255 9.24 -17.90 5.63
CA LEU A 255 8.65 -19.12 5.11
C LEU A 255 7.20 -19.31 5.59
N ASP A 256 6.58 -18.25 6.11
CA ASP A 256 5.19 -18.27 6.59
C ASP A 256 4.24 -18.80 5.53
N ASP A 257 3.27 -19.61 5.98
CA ASP A 257 2.24 -20.23 5.16
C ASP A 257 0.86 -19.59 5.29
N SER A 258 0.73 -18.58 6.14
CA SER A 258 -0.53 -17.90 6.37
C SER A 258 -1.04 -17.16 5.13
N THR A 259 -2.36 -17.14 4.96
CA THR A 259 -3.05 -16.41 3.88
C THR A 259 -2.94 -14.90 4.06
N TYR A 260 -2.69 -14.42 5.28
CA TYR A 260 -2.58 -13.00 5.62
C TYR A 260 -1.23 -12.73 6.27
N THR A 261 -0.33 -12.12 5.51
CA THR A 261 0.99 -11.74 6.02
C THR A 261 0.86 -10.82 7.23
N CYS A 262 1.32 -11.29 8.37
CA CYS A 262 1.40 -10.50 9.59
C CYS A 262 2.80 -10.63 10.20
N PRO A 263 3.35 -9.55 10.75
CA PRO A 263 4.59 -9.65 11.50
C PRO A 263 4.39 -10.56 12.72
N LEU A 264 5.39 -11.39 13.04
CA LEU A 264 5.48 -12.11 14.31
C LEU A 264 5.47 -11.13 15.49
N ALA A 265 6.07 -9.95 15.29
CA ALA A 265 6.03 -8.81 16.20
C ALA A 265 6.37 -7.51 15.47
N SER A 266 5.89 -6.38 15.99
CA SER A 266 6.11 -5.06 15.41
C SER A 266 6.28 -3.98 16.46
N ALA A 267 6.95 -2.90 16.09
CA ALA A 267 7.17 -1.74 16.92
C ALA A 267 6.91 -0.46 16.12
N SER A 268 5.85 0.24 16.51
CA SER A 268 5.48 1.58 16.06
C SER A 268 5.84 2.57 17.16
N VAL A 269 7.12 2.94 17.20
CA VAL A 269 7.74 3.61 18.36
C VAL A 269 8.38 4.95 18.01
N THR A 270 8.19 5.39 16.76
CA THR A 270 8.63 6.66 16.20
C THR A 270 7.50 7.70 16.35
N ASP A 271 7.82 8.99 16.23
CA ASP A 271 6.82 10.06 16.34
C ASP A 271 6.16 10.40 14.98
N GLY A 272 5.66 9.38 14.28
CA GLY A 272 4.93 9.58 13.02
C GLY A 272 5.78 10.07 11.84
N ALA A 273 7.10 9.81 11.86
CA ALA A 273 7.98 10.20 10.76
C ALA A 273 7.48 9.66 9.41
N SER A 274 7.54 10.47 8.34
CA SER A 274 7.11 10.07 6.98
C SER A 274 8.15 9.20 6.25
N ARG A 275 8.96 8.43 6.99
CA ARG A 275 10.07 7.62 6.45
C ARG A 275 10.58 6.58 7.45
N PRO A 276 11.27 5.51 6.98
CA PRO A 276 11.81 4.47 7.84
C PRO A 276 12.80 5.04 8.88
N PRO A 277 12.78 4.57 10.14
CA PRO A 277 13.81 4.93 11.11
C PRO A 277 15.13 4.24 10.77
N ALA A 278 16.25 4.83 11.18
CA ALA A 278 17.48 4.06 11.29
C ALA A 278 17.26 2.94 12.30
N TRP A 279 17.58 1.71 11.93
CA TRP A 279 17.25 0.53 12.74
C TRP A 279 18.24 -0.61 12.47
N SER A 280 18.32 -1.54 13.41
CA SER A 280 19.05 -2.80 13.16
C SER A 280 18.50 -3.96 13.98
N LEU A 281 18.36 -5.10 13.33
CA LEU A 281 17.90 -6.35 13.92
C LEU A 281 19.03 -7.00 14.72
N SER A 282 18.71 -7.52 15.91
CA SER A 282 19.66 -8.30 16.68
C SER A 282 19.96 -9.64 16.01
N PRO A 283 21.13 -10.27 16.26
CA PRO A 283 21.50 -11.55 15.66
C PRO A 283 20.49 -12.67 15.91
N ASP A 284 19.81 -12.65 17.06
CA ASP A 284 18.75 -13.61 17.42
C ASP A 284 17.38 -13.33 16.76
N GLY A 285 17.21 -12.20 16.08
CA GLY A 285 15.95 -11.78 15.46
C GLY A 285 14.81 -11.48 16.43
N ARG A 286 15.12 -11.26 17.72
CA ARG A 286 14.12 -11.03 18.79
C ARG A 286 14.13 -9.62 19.35
N ARG A 287 15.13 -8.81 18.99
CA ARG A 287 15.25 -7.41 19.40
C ARG A 287 15.59 -6.56 18.18
N ALA A 288 15.28 -5.28 18.26
CA ALA A 288 15.76 -4.32 17.27
C ALA A 288 16.16 -3.03 17.96
N TYR A 289 17.25 -2.43 17.49
CA TYR A 289 17.52 -1.02 17.74
C TYR A 289 16.65 -0.20 16.80
N VAL A 290 16.04 0.86 17.31
CA VAL A 290 15.27 1.84 16.52
C VAL A 290 15.69 3.24 16.95
N SER A 291 16.13 4.05 15.99
CA SER A 291 16.39 5.47 16.20
C SER A 291 15.07 6.19 16.46
N VAL A 292 14.99 6.89 17.58
CA VAL A 292 13.81 7.63 18.02
C VAL A 292 14.23 8.93 18.70
N TRP A 293 13.52 10.01 18.41
CA TRP A 293 13.68 11.27 19.12
C TRP A 293 12.87 11.22 20.41
N SER A 294 13.54 11.33 21.56
CA SER A 294 12.91 11.32 22.89
C SER A 294 13.70 12.23 23.86
N GLU A 295 13.25 12.30 25.11
CA GLU A 295 13.97 13.00 26.20
C GLU A 295 15.29 12.33 26.59
N SER A 296 15.57 11.09 26.16
CA SER A 296 16.84 10.42 26.43
C SER A 296 18.02 11.17 25.79
N ALA A 297 19.18 11.07 26.44
CA ALA A 297 20.40 11.66 25.91
C ALA A 297 20.86 10.92 24.65
N VAL A 298 20.71 9.60 24.57
CA VAL A 298 20.89 8.84 23.32
C VAL A 298 19.56 8.71 22.59
N LYS A 299 19.49 9.18 21.33
CA LYS A 299 18.28 9.22 20.51
C LYS A 299 17.97 7.86 19.87
N GLY A 300 17.59 6.89 20.70
CA GLY A 300 17.25 5.55 20.25
C GLY A 300 16.69 4.66 21.35
N CYS A 301 16.12 3.54 20.94
CA CYS A 301 15.56 2.53 21.83
C CYS A 301 15.91 1.12 21.36
N VAL A 302 15.83 0.14 22.26
CA VAL A 302 15.92 -1.29 21.94
C VAL A 302 14.59 -1.93 22.26
N VAL A 303 13.89 -2.37 21.22
CA VAL A 303 12.54 -2.94 21.33
C VAL A 303 12.59 -4.47 21.35
N PRO A 304 11.81 -5.14 22.22
CA PRO A 304 11.70 -6.59 22.22
C PRO A 304 10.64 -7.05 21.21
N LEU A 305 11.08 -7.52 20.05
CA LEU A 305 10.25 -8.10 18.97
C LEU A 305 9.73 -9.51 19.30
N GLU A 306 9.64 -9.86 20.58
CA GLU A 306 8.91 -11.03 21.07
C GLU A 306 7.69 -10.62 21.91
N ALA A 307 7.55 -9.32 22.23
CA ALA A 307 6.42 -8.77 22.97
C ALA A 307 5.13 -8.66 22.12
N GLY A 308 5.20 -8.94 20.82
CA GLY A 308 4.11 -8.75 19.86
C GLY A 308 4.11 -7.32 19.31
N ALA A 309 2.93 -6.70 19.22
CA ALA A 309 2.81 -5.32 18.74
C ALA A 309 3.08 -4.31 19.87
N LEU A 310 4.06 -3.43 19.65
CA LEU A 310 4.45 -2.35 20.53
C LEU A 310 4.10 -1.00 19.91
N PHE A 311 3.52 -0.10 20.70
CA PHE A 311 3.16 1.24 20.28
C PHE A 311 3.41 2.26 21.38
N TRP A 312 4.14 3.32 21.07
CA TRP A 312 4.19 4.56 21.86
C TRP A 312 4.75 5.70 20.99
N LEU A 313 4.40 6.93 21.34
CA LEU A 313 5.01 8.12 20.72
C LEU A 313 6.32 8.43 21.44
N ALA A 314 7.41 8.55 20.68
CA ALA A 314 8.75 8.72 21.24
C ALA A 314 8.88 9.99 22.10
N ASN A 315 8.26 11.09 21.67
CA ASN A 315 8.23 12.37 22.38
C ASN A 315 7.34 12.37 23.64
N SER A 316 6.47 11.37 23.78
CA SER A 316 5.61 11.19 24.96
C SER A 316 6.10 10.10 25.91
N ALA A 317 7.23 9.45 25.59
CA ALA A 317 7.80 8.43 26.45
C ALA A 317 8.44 9.08 27.69
N PRO A 318 8.03 8.68 28.92
CA PRO A 318 8.55 9.31 30.13
C PRO A 318 10.02 8.97 30.36
N ALA A 319 10.73 9.85 31.07
CA ALA A 319 12.03 9.52 31.67
C ALA A 319 11.96 8.17 32.42
N GLY A 320 12.94 7.30 32.19
CA GLY A 320 13.04 5.96 32.73
C GLY A 320 12.29 4.89 31.92
N HIS A 321 11.77 5.21 30.73
CA HIS A 321 11.11 4.23 29.88
C HIS A 321 12.02 3.01 29.62
N PRO A 322 11.54 1.77 29.82
CA PRO A 322 12.39 0.59 29.89
C PRO A 322 13.19 0.33 28.61
N TYR A 323 12.65 0.71 27.45
CA TYR A 323 13.27 0.47 26.15
C TYR A 323 14.13 1.62 25.62
N LEU A 324 14.02 2.83 26.18
CA LEU A 324 14.87 3.96 25.76
C LEU A 324 16.31 3.76 26.22
N LEU A 325 17.29 4.28 25.47
CA LEU A 325 18.70 4.28 25.86
C LEU A 325 18.98 5.34 26.96
N THR A 326 20.24 5.41 27.41
CA THR A 326 20.65 6.20 28.60
C THR A 326 20.24 7.68 28.55
N GLU A 327 19.86 8.21 29.71
CA GLU A 327 19.51 9.62 29.94
C GLU A 327 20.74 10.50 30.21
N THR A 328 21.90 9.88 30.42
CA THR A 328 23.15 10.59 30.70
C THR A 328 24.24 10.14 29.75
N LEU A 329 25.01 11.10 29.24
CA LEU A 329 26.21 10.84 28.47
C LEU A 329 27.43 10.95 29.39
N PRO A 330 28.47 10.14 29.17
CA PRO A 330 29.78 10.39 29.78
C PRO A 330 30.27 11.80 29.43
N ASP A 331 30.91 12.50 30.38
CA ASP A 331 31.41 13.87 30.22
C ASP A 331 32.29 14.04 28.95
N GLU A 332 32.99 12.99 28.54
CA GLU A 332 33.84 12.94 27.36
C GLU A 332 33.07 12.95 26.02
N LEU A 333 31.76 12.66 26.04
CA LEU A 333 30.87 12.61 24.87
C LEU A 333 29.81 13.72 24.88
N GLY A 334 29.71 14.50 25.96
CA GLY A 334 28.72 15.58 26.10
C GLY A 334 29.06 16.84 25.30
N GLY A 335 28.30 17.11 24.23
CA GLY A 335 28.31 18.38 23.49
C GLY A 335 27.25 19.39 23.98
N PRO A 336 27.15 20.59 23.37
CA PRO A 336 26.07 21.53 23.67
C PRO A 336 24.72 20.90 23.33
N GLY A 337 23.92 20.63 24.38
CA GLY A 337 22.62 19.94 24.28
C GLY A 337 22.54 18.65 25.09
N ASN A 338 23.69 18.01 25.41
CA ASN A 338 23.75 16.69 26.07
C ASN A 338 22.92 15.60 25.34
N GLU A 339 22.99 15.61 24.00
CA GLU A 339 22.27 14.68 23.12
C GLU A 339 23.24 13.97 22.17
N LEU A 340 22.99 12.70 21.90
CA LEU A 340 23.75 11.84 21.00
C LEU A 340 22.78 11.11 20.06
N ASP A 341 22.79 11.53 18.80
CA ASP A 341 22.19 10.78 17.70
C ASP A 341 23.23 9.79 17.16
N LEU A 342 22.88 8.51 17.09
CA LEU A 342 23.76 7.46 16.56
C LEU A 342 23.70 7.39 15.02
N GLY A 343 22.82 8.17 14.40
CA GLY A 343 22.66 8.23 12.95
C GLY A 343 22.19 6.90 12.34
N GLY A 344 22.47 6.72 11.05
CA GLY A 344 22.05 5.54 10.27
C GLY A 344 22.87 4.27 10.49
N TYR A 345 23.97 4.32 11.23
CA TYR A 345 24.96 3.23 11.28
C TYR A 345 25.08 2.67 12.70
N VAL A 346 24.13 1.81 13.07
CA VAL A 346 24.12 1.08 14.34
C VAL A 346 24.08 -0.42 14.06
N SER A 347 25.06 -1.13 14.60
CA SER A 347 25.19 -2.58 14.44
C SER A 347 25.19 -3.30 15.77
N TRP A 348 24.93 -4.60 15.77
CA TRP A 348 24.98 -5.42 16.97
C TRP A 348 26.31 -6.18 17.06
N SER A 349 26.80 -6.39 18.29
CA SER A 349 27.82 -7.41 18.54
C SER A 349 27.28 -8.80 18.18
N GLU A 350 28.16 -9.73 17.84
CA GLU A 350 27.80 -11.09 17.42
C GLU A 350 26.97 -11.85 18.48
N ASP A 351 27.24 -11.58 19.76
CA ASP A 351 26.50 -12.15 20.89
C ASP A 351 25.19 -11.40 21.24
N GLY A 352 24.89 -10.29 20.54
CA GLY A 352 23.69 -9.48 20.76
C GLY A 352 23.66 -8.73 22.10
N THR A 353 24.81 -8.52 22.74
CA THR A 353 24.91 -7.83 24.04
C THR A 353 25.19 -6.33 23.92
N GLN A 354 25.78 -5.89 22.80
CA GLN A 354 26.21 -4.51 22.58
C GLN A 354 25.71 -3.94 21.26
N LEU A 355 25.42 -2.64 21.25
CA LEU A 355 25.28 -1.84 20.04
C LEU A 355 26.60 -1.15 19.72
N LEU A 356 27.05 -1.21 18.48
CA LEU A 356 28.29 -0.63 18.00
C LEU A 356 27.98 0.51 17.02
N SER A 357 28.58 1.67 17.25
CA SER A 357 28.38 2.87 16.42
C SER A 357 29.60 3.81 16.53
N TYR A 358 29.49 5.03 16.00
CA TYR A 358 30.55 6.04 16.01
C TYR A 358 30.03 7.40 16.44
N VAL A 359 30.89 8.22 17.04
CA VAL A 359 30.61 9.62 17.38
C VAL A 359 31.57 10.53 16.62
N GLU A 360 31.03 11.60 16.03
CA GLU A 360 31.83 12.61 15.33
C GLU A 360 32.33 13.71 16.26
N GLU A 361 33.57 14.15 16.05
CA GLU A 361 34.16 15.29 16.77
C GLU A 361 33.44 16.61 16.41
N HIS A 362 32.85 17.29 17.42
CA HIS A 362 32.06 18.51 17.24
C HIS A 362 32.82 19.64 16.52
N GLY A 363 32.16 20.29 15.54
CA GLY A 363 32.61 21.56 14.95
C GLY A 363 33.37 21.47 13.62
N LYS A 364 33.46 20.29 12.99
CA LYS A 364 34.04 20.13 11.64
C LYS A 364 33.11 19.29 10.76
N ARG A 365 32.83 19.78 9.54
CA ARG A 365 31.98 19.12 8.53
C ARG A 365 32.53 17.77 7.98
N ARG A 366 33.67 17.31 8.52
CA ARG A 366 34.41 16.05 8.29
C ARG A 366 35.30 15.79 9.52
N GLY A 367 34.69 15.55 10.69
CA GLY A 367 35.39 15.27 11.95
C GLY A 367 36.01 13.87 11.98
N LYS A 368 36.90 13.61 12.94
CA LYS A 368 37.41 12.26 13.22
C LYS A 368 36.29 11.44 13.88
N GLN A 369 36.04 10.22 13.40
CA GLN A 369 35.05 9.32 13.98
C GLN A 369 35.66 8.49 15.11
N HIS A 370 34.96 8.41 16.24
CA HIS A 370 35.38 7.64 17.41
C HIS A 370 34.40 6.48 17.63
N PRO A 371 34.86 5.22 17.58
CA PRO A 371 33.98 4.07 17.78
C PRO A 371 33.51 3.98 19.23
N ILE A 372 32.24 3.64 19.42
CA ILE A 372 31.60 3.44 20.71
C ILE A 372 30.85 2.11 20.75
N ALA A 373 30.71 1.56 21.94
CA ALA A 373 29.85 0.44 22.25
C ALA A 373 28.85 0.84 23.34
N ILE A 374 27.60 0.42 23.21
CA ILE A 374 26.55 0.61 24.21
C ILE A 374 26.10 -0.77 24.68
N ASP A 375 26.25 -1.06 25.96
CA ASP A 375 25.73 -2.29 26.54
C ASP A 375 24.19 -2.21 26.58
N VAL A 376 23.51 -3.19 25.98
CA VAL A 376 22.05 -3.15 25.83
C VAL A 376 21.33 -3.34 27.17
N THR A 377 21.96 -4.00 28.13
CA THR A 377 21.38 -4.30 29.45
C THR A 377 21.62 -3.17 30.42
N THR A 378 22.87 -2.70 30.55
CA THR A 378 23.23 -1.63 31.49
C THR A 378 22.98 -0.24 30.91
N LYS A 379 22.87 -0.12 29.57
CA LYS A 379 22.77 1.14 28.81
C LYS A 379 24.03 2.03 28.94
N GLU A 380 25.12 1.47 29.45
CA GLU A 380 26.39 2.18 29.61
C GLU A 380 27.12 2.30 28.27
N ILE A 381 27.73 3.46 28.05
CA ILE A 381 28.48 3.78 26.82
C ILE A 381 29.98 3.68 27.11
N ALA A 382 30.70 2.91 26.28
CA ALA A 382 32.14 2.79 26.33
C ALA A 382 32.77 3.22 24.99
N ARG A 383 33.88 3.98 25.06
CA ARG A 383 34.71 4.23 23.88
C ARG A 383 35.54 2.99 23.56
N LEU A 384 35.54 2.59 22.29
CA LEU A 384 36.40 1.53 21.81
C LEU A 384 37.78 2.10 21.45
N PRO A 385 38.87 1.33 21.66
CA PRO A 385 40.21 1.79 21.29
C PRO A 385 40.30 2.06 19.78
N GLU A 386 40.94 3.18 19.40
CA GLU A 386 41.24 3.50 18.00
C GLU A 386 42.12 2.39 17.39
N ARG A 387 41.53 1.46 16.66
CA ARG A 387 42.26 0.53 15.79
C ARG A 387 42.27 1.12 14.38
N GLY A 388 43.40 0.98 13.68
CA GLY A 388 43.63 1.60 12.37
C GLY A 388 42.56 1.20 11.34
N PRO A 389 42.32 2.02 10.30
CA PRO A 389 41.11 1.98 9.46
C PRO A 389 40.95 0.74 8.56
N GLU A 390 41.71 -0.34 8.75
CA GLU A 390 41.67 -1.53 7.87
C GLU A 390 41.74 -2.89 8.59
N GLN A 391 41.74 -2.95 9.91
CA GLN A 391 41.83 -4.24 10.62
C GLN A 391 40.71 -4.42 11.66
N ASP A 392 39.78 -5.30 11.29
CA ASP A 392 38.80 -6.02 12.10
C ASP A 392 37.61 -5.24 12.69
N LEU A 393 36.84 -4.61 11.79
CA LEU A 393 35.38 -4.79 11.81
C LEU A 393 35.01 -5.59 10.56
N PRO A 394 34.04 -6.52 10.61
CA PRO A 394 33.63 -7.28 9.42
C PRO A 394 33.34 -6.30 8.27
N LYS A 395 33.82 -6.62 7.06
CA LYS A 395 33.61 -5.81 5.83
C LYS A 395 32.14 -5.48 5.49
N ALA A 396 31.18 -5.97 6.27
CA ALA A 396 29.78 -5.57 6.25
C ALA A 396 29.52 -4.15 6.78
N TYR A 397 30.51 -3.47 7.38
CA TYR A 397 30.29 -2.24 8.15
C TYR A 397 31.14 -1.02 7.70
N SER A 398 31.32 -0.80 6.39
CA SER A 398 31.96 0.42 5.87
C SER A 398 31.13 1.10 4.76
N PRO A 399 31.03 2.45 4.76
CA PRO A 399 30.13 3.21 3.88
C PRO A 399 30.57 3.29 2.40
N GLU A 400 31.67 2.65 2.00
CA GLU A 400 32.15 2.62 0.60
C GLU A 400 32.09 1.22 -0.05
N GLY A 401 31.27 0.31 0.49
CA GLY A 401 31.13 -1.06 0.01
C GLY A 401 29.95 -1.33 -0.94
N ARG A 402 29.77 -0.59 -2.06
CA ARG A 402 29.12 -1.21 -3.22
C ARG A 402 30.13 -2.20 -3.81
N PRO A 403 29.85 -3.52 -3.87
CA PRO A 403 28.92 -4.06 -4.86
C PRO A 403 28.05 -5.22 -4.35
N GLY A 404 26.79 -5.30 -4.81
CA GLY A 404 25.98 -6.52 -4.75
C GLY A 404 26.58 -7.62 -5.62
N GLN A 405 27.60 -8.32 -5.09
CA GLN A 405 28.04 -9.62 -5.55
C GLN A 405 27.95 -10.58 -4.36
N GLY A 406 26.74 -10.94 -3.98
CA GLY A 406 26.53 -12.09 -3.10
C GLY A 406 26.89 -13.35 -3.87
N ALA A 407 28.08 -13.88 -3.63
CA ALA A 407 28.45 -15.22 -4.07
C ALA A 407 28.16 -16.18 -2.91
N SER A 408 27.08 -16.96 -3.03
CA SER A 408 26.83 -18.10 -2.14
C SER A 408 26.71 -19.35 -2.99
N ARG A 409 27.39 -20.43 -2.57
CA ARG A 409 27.47 -21.72 -3.29
C ARG A 409 27.79 -21.58 -4.79
N GLY A 410 28.43 -20.47 -5.17
CA GLY A 410 28.82 -20.15 -6.54
C GLY A 410 27.78 -19.39 -7.39
N VAL A 411 26.49 -19.36 -7.05
CA VAL A 411 25.50 -18.58 -7.81
C VAL A 411 25.60 -17.11 -7.40
N ARG A 412 25.58 -16.20 -8.38
CA ARG A 412 25.57 -14.75 -8.14
C ARG A 412 24.22 -14.17 -8.56
N ALA A 413 23.57 -13.45 -7.65
CA ALA A 413 22.36 -12.68 -7.95
C ALA A 413 22.69 -11.20 -8.21
N VAL A 414 21.98 -10.59 -9.15
CA VAL A 414 21.96 -9.16 -9.43
C VAL A 414 20.52 -8.70 -9.34
N VAL A 415 20.27 -7.62 -8.59
CA VAL A 415 18.95 -7.04 -8.37
C VAL A 415 19.01 -5.58 -8.80
N ASP A 416 18.03 -5.15 -9.58
CA ASP A 416 17.72 -3.75 -9.85
C ASP A 416 16.24 -3.48 -9.53
N GLY A 417 15.79 -2.22 -9.65
CA GLY A 417 14.43 -1.84 -9.29
C GLY A 417 13.33 -2.55 -10.09
N THR A 418 13.66 -3.19 -11.20
CA THR A 418 12.71 -3.83 -12.12
C THR A 418 13.06 -5.27 -12.46
N GLY A 419 14.12 -5.84 -11.90
CA GLY A 419 14.57 -7.16 -12.30
C GLY A 419 15.50 -7.86 -11.32
N VAL A 420 15.49 -9.19 -11.43
CA VAL A 420 16.39 -10.09 -10.69
C VAL A 420 17.01 -11.07 -11.68
N VAL A 421 18.33 -11.17 -11.67
CA VAL A 421 19.12 -12.06 -12.53
C VAL A 421 20.02 -12.95 -11.69
N PHE A 422 19.92 -14.27 -11.88
CA PHE A 422 20.80 -15.26 -11.27
C PHE A 422 21.80 -15.77 -12.30
N HIS A 423 23.09 -15.82 -11.96
CA HIS A 423 24.17 -16.29 -12.82
C HIS A 423 24.80 -17.58 -12.30
N ARG A 424 25.11 -18.50 -13.21
CA ARG A 424 25.79 -19.76 -12.88
C ARG A 424 27.27 -19.53 -12.51
N PRO A 425 27.78 -20.20 -11.47
CA PRO A 425 29.18 -20.07 -11.01
C PRO A 425 30.25 -20.41 -12.04
N ASP A 426 30.00 -21.48 -12.78
CA ASP A 426 30.98 -22.21 -13.58
C ASP A 426 31.18 -21.60 -14.97
N THR A 427 30.11 -21.02 -15.52
CA THR A 427 30.02 -20.52 -16.88
C THR A 427 29.81 -19.00 -16.94
N GLY A 428 29.34 -18.37 -15.85
CA GLY A 428 28.89 -16.98 -15.84
C GLY A 428 27.59 -16.74 -16.62
N GLY A 429 27.01 -17.78 -17.23
CA GLY A 429 25.77 -17.71 -17.99
C GLY A 429 24.55 -17.48 -17.08
N VAL A 430 23.48 -16.94 -17.65
CA VAL A 430 22.21 -16.70 -16.94
C VAL A 430 21.58 -18.05 -16.55
N LEU A 431 21.30 -18.20 -15.25
CA LEU A 431 20.54 -19.30 -14.68
C LEU A 431 19.04 -19.02 -14.81
N SER A 432 18.62 -17.81 -14.41
CA SER A 432 17.26 -17.28 -14.55
C SER A 432 17.30 -15.76 -14.54
N GLU A 433 16.32 -15.15 -15.19
CA GLU A 433 16.15 -13.70 -15.31
C GLU A 433 14.66 -13.39 -15.27
N PHE A 434 14.29 -12.40 -14.44
CA PHE A 434 12.92 -11.97 -14.26
C PHE A 434 12.86 -10.45 -14.35
N THR A 435 11.93 -9.95 -15.15
CA THR A 435 11.62 -8.51 -15.26
C THR A 435 10.20 -8.28 -14.78
N PHE A 436 10.03 -7.38 -13.83
CA PHE A 436 8.76 -7.03 -13.22
C PHE A 436 8.13 -5.83 -13.91
N LEU A 437 6.92 -5.47 -13.45
CA LEU A 437 6.21 -4.26 -13.91
C LEU A 437 5.82 -4.30 -15.39
N ARG A 438 5.72 -5.50 -15.96
CA ARG A 438 5.18 -5.74 -17.30
C ARG A 438 3.66 -5.82 -17.24
N GLU A 439 3.01 -5.25 -18.24
CA GLU A 439 1.56 -5.31 -18.39
C GLU A 439 1.21 -5.46 -19.88
N PRO A 440 1.01 -6.70 -20.34
CA PRO A 440 0.65 -7.00 -21.71
C PRO A 440 -0.56 -6.22 -22.26
N PRO A 441 -0.57 -5.89 -23.57
CA PRO A 441 -1.70 -5.25 -24.21
C PRO A 441 -2.86 -6.24 -24.38
N GLY A 442 -3.79 -6.23 -23.43
CA GLY A 442 -5.00 -7.04 -23.45
C GLY A 442 -5.56 -7.27 -22.05
N PRO A 443 -6.79 -7.79 -21.92
CA PRO A 443 -7.34 -8.17 -20.63
C PRO A 443 -6.50 -9.29 -19.99
N ARG A 444 -6.51 -9.35 -18.67
CA ARG A 444 -5.90 -10.46 -17.92
C ARG A 444 -6.63 -11.76 -18.24
N MET A 445 -5.98 -12.91 -18.01
CA MET A 445 -6.59 -14.22 -18.31
C MET A 445 -7.80 -14.53 -17.41
N LEU A 446 -7.80 -13.96 -16.20
CA LEU A 446 -8.91 -14.00 -15.25
C LEU A 446 -9.07 -12.59 -14.67
N GLU A 447 -10.16 -11.89 -15.01
CA GLU A 447 -10.44 -10.51 -14.60
C GLU A 447 -11.82 -10.47 -13.92
N HIS A 448 -11.91 -9.94 -12.70
CA HIS A 448 -13.11 -9.95 -11.86
C HIS A 448 -13.01 -8.84 -10.81
N GLU A 449 -14.12 -8.14 -10.61
CA GLU A 449 -14.24 -6.85 -9.92
C GLU A 449 -13.78 -6.88 -8.44
N TYR A 450 -13.79 -8.07 -7.81
CA TYR A 450 -13.54 -8.21 -6.37
C TYR A 450 -12.35 -9.11 -5.99
N ALA A 451 -11.64 -9.73 -6.94
CA ALA A 451 -10.80 -10.90 -6.62
C ALA A 451 -9.30 -10.80 -6.95
N PHE A 452 -8.84 -9.92 -7.86
CA PHE A 452 -7.53 -10.16 -8.49
C PHE A 452 -6.36 -9.28 -8.05
N ASP A 453 -6.58 -8.17 -7.35
CA ASP A 453 -5.50 -7.60 -6.56
C ASP A 453 -5.15 -8.46 -5.33
N GLU A 454 -6.02 -9.41 -5.00
CA GLU A 454 -5.94 -10.21 -3.80
C GLU A 454 -5.19 -11.55 -3.97
N ILE A 455 -5.27 -12.22 -5.13
CA ILE A 455 -4.78 -13.61 -5.28
C ILE A 455 -3.62 -13.74 -6.30
N ALA A 456 -3.19 -12.64 -6.93
CA ALA A 456 -1.98 -12.55 -7.77
C ALA A 456 -1.80 -13.64 -8.85
N VAL A 457 -2.86 -14.34 -9.27
CA VAL A 457 -2.76 -15.50 -10.17
C VAL A 457 -2.40 -15.18 -11.60
N ASN A 458 -2.65 -13.94 -12.05
CA ASN A 458 -2.28 -13.47 -13.38
C ASN A 458 -0.83 -12.99 -13.35
N PHE A 459 -0.06 -13.38 -14.36
CA PHE A 459 1.31 -12.93 -14.52
C PHE A 459 1.68 -12.70 -15.99
N PRO A 460 2.55 -11.73 -16.29
CA PRO A 460 3.07 -11.52 -17.63
C PRO A 460 4.16 -12.54 -17.94
N LEU A 461 4.03 -13.27 -19.05
CA LEU A 461 5.12 -14.12 -19.55
C LEU A 461 6.20 -13.29 -20.24
N ASP A 462 5.77 -12.32 -21.05
CA ASP A 462 6.56 -11.33 -21.76
C ASP A 462 5.79 -10.01 -21.83
N ASP A 463 6.26 -9.06 -22.64
CA ASP A 463 5.60 -7.74 -22.78
C ASP A 463 4.26 -7.81 -23.53
N ASP A 464 3.93 -8.96 -24.14
CA ASP A 464 2.77 -9.12 -25.02
C ASP A 464 1.77 -10.20 -24.55
N THR A 465 2.14 -11.03 -23.58
CA THR A 465 1.38 -12.24 -23.22
C THR A 465 1.03 -12.29 -21.74
N TRP A 466 -0.28 -12.22 -21.44
CA TRP A 466 -0.81 -12.59 -20.14
C TRP A 466 -0.86 -14.11 -19.97
N CYS A 467 -0.65 -14.59 -18.76
CA CYS A 467 -0.90 -15.96 -18.33
C CYS A 467 -1.57 -15.93 -16.95
N ALA A 468 -2.16 -17.04 -16.54
CA ALA A 468 -2.57 -17.27 -15.16
C ALA A 468 -2.20 -18.67 -14.70
N SER A 469 -1.97 -18.86 -13.41
CA SER A 469 -1.70 -20.18 -12.84
C SER A 469 -2.43 -20.40 -11.52
N SER A 470 -2.94 -21.62 -11.31
CA SER A 470 -3.39 -22.09 -10.00
C SER A 470 -2.23 -22.73 -9.23
N GLU A 471 -2.32 -22.74 -7.90
CA GLU A 471 -1.35 -23.40 -7.03
C GLU A 471 -1.27 -24.92 -7.30
N ASP A 472 -2.36 -25.54 -7.78
CA ASP A 472 -2.46 -26.98 -8.11
C ASP A 472 -1.82 -27.38 -9.45
N GLY A 473 -1.37 -26.41 -10.24
CA GLY A 473 -0.60 -26.64 -11.47
C GLY A 473 -1.38 -26.56 -12.79
N VAL A 474 -2.57 -25.95 -12.80
CA VAL A 474 -3.25 -25.56 -14.04
C VAL A 474 -2.72 -24.19 -14.47
N VAL A 475 -2.31 -24.06 -15.73
CA VAL A 475 -1.79 -22.81 -16.29
C VAL A 475 -2.67 -22.41 -17.47
N ILE A 476 -3.27 -21.23 -17.41
CA ILE A 476 -4.01 -20.61 -18.52
C ILE A 476 -3.02 -19.77 -19.32
N GLY A 477 -2.81 -20.13 -20.58
CA GLY A 477 -1.86 -19.44 -21.45
C GLY A 477 -1.62 -20.20 -22.75
N PRO A 478 -0.80 -19.64 -23.67
CA PRO A 478 -0.53 -20.24 -24.97
C PRO A 478 0.17 -21.62 -24.84
N PRO A 479 -0.48 -22.73 -25.23
CA PRO A 479 0.07 -24.08 -25.05
C PRO A 479 1.37 -24.35 -25.83
N ASP A 480 1.60 -23.60 -26.90
CA ASP A 480 2.81 -23.64 -27.73
C ASP A 480 4.02 -22.95 -27.09
N ARG A 481 3.81 -22.14 -26.04
CA ARG A 481 4.87 -21.44 -25.28
C ARG A 481 5.27 -22.20 -24.00
N ARG A 482 5.16 -23.52 -24.00
CA ARG A 482 5.46 -24.39 -22.84
C ARG A 482 6.86 -24.14 -22.25
N GLU A 483 7.89 -24.07 -23.09
CA GLU A 483 9.27 -23.92 -22.62
C GLU A 483 9.48 -22.61 -21.86
N ASP A 484 8.82 -21.53 -22.29
CA ASP A 484 8.89 -20.21 -21.63
C ASP A 484 8.17 -20.23 -20.28
N LEU A 485 7.01 -20.89 -20.21
CA LEU A 485 6.28 -21.09 -18.95
C LEU A 485 7.11 -21.94 -17.97
N GLU A 486 7.71 -23.02 -18.45
CA GLU A 486 8.60 -23.87 -17.63
C GLU A 486 9.91 -23.14 -17.23
N ALA A 487 10.30 -22.11 -17.99
CA ALA A 487 11.43 -21.26 -17.70
C ALA A 487 11.14 -20.19 -16.65
N VAL A 488 9.88 -19.91 -16.28
CA VAL A 488 9.52 -18.95 -15.22
C VAL A 488 8.93 -19.61 -13.98
N LEU A 489 8.17 -20.71 -14.16
CA LEU A 489 7.45 -21.39 -13.09
C LEU A 489 8.32 -22.40 -12.33
N ALA A 490 7.97 -22.61 -11.05
CA ALA A 490 8.54 -23.68 -10.23
C ALA A 490 7.50 -24.22 -9.24
N TRP A 491 7.62 -25.49 -8.88
CA TRP A 491 6.93 -26.04 -7.72
C TRP A 491 7.68 -25.62 -6.47
N SER A 492 7.05 -24.84 -5.60
CA SER A 492 7.59 -24.51 -4.29
C SER A 492 7.18 -25.58 -3.29
N VAL A 493 8.16 -26.27 -2.71
CA VAL A 493 7.97 -27.33 -1.70
C VAL A 493 8.30 -26.74 -0.33
N ASP A 494 7.32 -26.78 0.58
CA ASP A 494 7.39 -26.20 1.93
C ASP A 494 7.87 -24.74 1.95
N ARG A 495 7.64 -23.99 0.86
CA ARG A 495 8.13 -22.61 0.68
C ARG A 495 9.65 -22.45 0.75
N ARG A 496 10.39 -23.56 0.73
CA ARG A 496 11.84 -23.64 1.02
C ARG A 496 12.68 -24.03 -0.20
N PHE A 497 12.08 -24.81 -1.09
CA PHE A 497 12.79 -25.43 -2.20
C PHE A 497 12.00 -25.27 -3.48
N ALA A 498 12.68 -24.89 -4.55
CA ALA A 498 12.10 -24.93 -5.86
C ALA A 498 12.35 -26.29 -6.54
N TRP A 499 11.30 -26.86 -7.07
CA TRP A 499 11.31 -28.10 -7.82
C TRP A 499 10.94 -27.82 -9.29
N PRO A 500 11.75 -28.28 -10.28
CA PRO A 500 11.51 -27.99 -11.68
C PRO A 500 10.18 -28.53 -12.22
N VAL A 501 9.38 -27.66 -12.83
CA VAL A 501 8.09 -28.03 -13.45
C VAL A 501 8.24 -28.92 -14.68
N ARG A 502 9.31 -28.73 -15.46
CA ARG A 502 9.61 -29.50 -16.68
C ARG A 502 9.75 -31.02 -16.44
N TRP A 503 10.01 -31.45 -15.21
CA TRP A 503 10.19 -32.85 -14.86
C TRP A 503 8.88 -33.67 -14.79
N GLY A 504 7.75 -33.03 -14.46
CA GLY A 504 6.43 -33.67 -14.39
C GLY A 504 5.43 -33.16 -15.43
N GLY A 505 5.78 -32.11 -16.18
CA GLY A 505 4.92 -31.46 -17.16
C GLY A 505 3.88 -30.54 -16.52
N LEU A 506 3.66 -29.38 -17.14
CA LEU A 506 2.58 -28.46 -16.81
C LEU A 506 1.28 -28.80 -17.56
N LYS A 507 0.14 -28.66 -16.89
CA LYS A 507 -1.20 -28.74 -17.51
C LYS A 507 -1.58 -27.35 -18.03
N ILE A 508 -1.22 -27.08 -19.27
CA ILE A 508 -1.45 -25.77 -19.93
C ILE A 508 -2.76 -25.83 -20.72
N VAL A 509 -3.64 -24.87 -20.50
CA VAL A 509 -4.95 -24.75 -21.15
C VAL A 509 -5.06 -23.37 -21.82
N PRO A 510 -5.78 -23.25 -22.95
CA PRO A 510 -5.80 -22.01 -23.72
C PRO A 510 -6.69 -20.91 -23.12
N ASP A 511 -7.67 -21.24 -22.28
CA ASP A 511 -8.68 -20.31 -21.79
C ASP A 511 -9.28 -20.73 -20.43
N ALA A 512 -10.00 -19.79 -19.80
CA ALA A 512 -10.66 -19.96 -18.51
C ALA A 512 -11.78 -21.01 -18.55
N ARG A 513 -12.49 -21.18 -19.68
CA ARG A 513 -13.55 -22.20 -19.83
C ARG A 513 -12.97 -23.60 -19.70
N THR A 514 -11.88 -23.86 -20.40
CA THR A 514 -11.15 -25.13 -20.33
C THR A 514 -10.56 -25.32 -18.93
N ALA A 515 -10.09 -24.26 -18.28
CA ALA A 515 -9.61 -24.31 -16.91
C ALA A 515 -10.71 -24.68 -15.90
N ALA A 516 -11.93 -24.13 -16.04
CA ALA A 516 -13.07 -24.39 -15.16
C ALA A 516 -13.47 -25.87 -15.08
N GLU A 517 -13.27 -26.62 -16.18
CA GLU A 517 -13.52 -28.07 -16.25
C GLU A 517 -12.44 -28.91 -15.55
N LEU A 518 -11.27 -28.32 -15.28
CA LEU A 518 -10.03 -29.01 -14.98
C LEU A 518 -9.42 -28.68 -13.62
N ILE A 519 -9.82 -27.57 -13.01
CA ILE A 519 -9.44 -27.15 -11.66
C ILE A 519 -10.31 -27.92 -10.64
N GLU A 520 -9.66 -28.50 -9.62
CA GLU A 520 -10.34 -29.21 -8.53
C GLU A 520 -11.09 -28.21 -7.62
N GLU A 521 -11.95 -28.66 -6.70
CA GLU A 521 -12.69 -27.73 -5.84
C GLU A 521 -11.76 -27.01 -4.83
N ASP A 522 -11.26 -25.84 -5.23
CA ASP A 522 -10.50 -24.91 -4.40
C ASP A 522 -11.09 -23.48 -4.48
N ILE A 523 -10.46 -22.52 -3.78
CA ILE A 523 -10.87 -21.10 -3.84
C ILE A 523 -10.81 -20.54 -5.27
N MET A 524 -9.83 -20.97 -6.09
CA MET A 524 -9.72 -20.52 -7.48
C MET A 524 -10.82 -21.07 -8.37
N SER A 525 -11.32 -22.27 -8.10
CA SER A 525 -12.40 -22.92 -8.86
C SER A 525 -13.69 -22.12 -8.81
N TYR A 526 -13.97 -21.46 -7.68
CA TYR A 526 -15.11 -20.57 -7.54
C TYR A 526 -14.98 -19.38 -8.50
N TYR A 527 -13.84 -18.66 -8.46
CA TYR A 527 -13.62 -17.47 -9.28
C TYR A 527 -13.55 -17.77 -10.78
N VAL A 528 -12.89 -18.86 -11.17
CA VAL A 528 -12.81 -19.24 -12.58
C VAL A 528 -14.19 -19.58 -13.13
N ARG A 529 -15.06 -20.21 -12.32
CA ARG A 529 -16.45 -20.51 -12.72
C ARG A 529 -17.31 -19.25 -12.78
N GLU A 530 -17.22 -18.37 -11.79
CA GLU A 530 -17.92 -17.08 -11.78
C GLU A 530 -17.55 -16.23 -13.00
N TYR A 531 -16.25 -16.11 -13.31
CA TYR A 531 -15.76 -15.43 -14.51
C TYR A 531 -16.32 -16.04 -15.81
N VAL A 532 -16.38 -17.37 -15.91
CA VAL A 532 -16.97 -18.04 -17.08
C VAL A 532 -18.47 -17.78 -17.19
N GLU A 533 -19.20 -17.77 -16.07
CA GLU A 533 -20.62 -17.43 -16.04
C GLU A 533 -20.89 -15.99 -16.50
N GLU A 534 -20.05 -15.03 -16.09
CA GLU A 534 -20.11 -13.65 -16.55
C GLU A 534 -19.81 -13.52 -18.04
N LEU A 535 -18.79 -14.22 -18.54
CA LEU A 535 -18.48 -14.28 -19.97
C LEU A 535 -19.65 -14.84 -20.78
N ASP A 536 -20.26 -15.93 -20.30
CA ASP A 536 -21.44 -16.55 -20.90
C ASP A 536 -22.64 -15.60 -20.92
N ALA A 537 -22.86 -14.88 -19.82
CA ALA A 537 -23.94 -13.89 -19.72
C ALA A 537 -23.74 -12.70 -20.66
N ALA A 538 -22.51 -12.19 -20.78
CA ALA A 538 -22.16 -11.09 -21.68
C ALA A 538 -22.35 -11.50 -23.16
N GLU A 539 -21.91 -12.71 -23.53
CA GLU A 539 -22.07 -13.24 -24.89
C GLU A 539 -23.55 -13.47 -25.23
N ALA A 540 -24.34 -14.01 -24.28
CA ALA A 540 -25.79 -14.19 -24.43
C ALA A 540 -26.56 -12.86 -24.56
N ALA A 541 -26.06 -11.78 -23.95
CA ALA A 541 -26.61 -10.44 -24.07
C ALA A 541 -26.30 -9.75 -25.41
N GLY A 542 -25.52 -10.39 -26.30
CA GLY A 542 -25.09 -9.79 -27.57
C GLY A 542 -24.06 -8.69 -27.41
N ALA A 543 -23.41 -8.60 -26.24
CA ALA A 543 -22.28 -7.72 -26.01
C ALA A 543 -21.04 -8.34 -26.67
N THR A 544 -20.90 -8.17 -27.98
CA THR A 544 -19.62 -8.42 -28.65
C THR A 544 -18.63 -7.35 -28.23
N GLY A 545 -17.90 -7.60 -27.14
CA GLY A 545 -16.62 -7.00 -26.81
C GLY A 545 -16.61 -5.52 -26.45
N THR A 546 -16.57 -5.22 -25.16
CA THR A 546 -15.57 -4.28 -24.63
C THR A 546 -14.26 -5.03 -24.39
N SER A 547 -13.80 -5.79 -25.38
CA SER A 547 -12.41 -6.21 -25.45
C SER A 547 -11.61 -4.96 -25.79
N GLY A 548 -10.82 -4.47 -24.83
CA GLY A 548 -9.82 -3.43 -25.02
C GLY A 548 -8.71 -3.90 -25.95
N THR A 549 -9.03 -4.20 -27.21
CA THR A 549 -8.10 -4.16 -28.33
C THR A 549 -8.20 -2.76 -28.92
N ALA A 550 -7.63 -1.77 -28.22
CA ALA A 550 -7.01 -0.66 -28.92
C ALA A 550 -5.76 -1.26 -29.59
N GLY A 551 -5.99 -1.85 -30.77
CA GLY A 551 -4.90 -2.33 -31.59
C GLY A 551 -3.91 -1.20 -31.81
N ALA A 552 -2.65 -1.60 -32.00
CA ALA A 552 -1.69 -0.84 -32.78
C ALA A 552 -2.26 -0.59 -34.20
N ALA A 553 -3.24 0.30 -34.29
CA ALA A 553 -3.70 0.94 -35.51
C ALA A 553 -2.70 2.06 -35.79
N GLY A 554 -2.24 2.12 -37.04
CA GLY A 554 -1.10 2.92 -37.46
C GLY A 554 -1.11 4.33 -36.88
N ALA A 555 0.04 4.75 -36.37
CA ALA A 555 0.27 6.03 -35.72
C ALA A 555 -0.26 7.20 -36.56
N GLU A 556 -1.51 7.59 -36.33
CA GLU A 556 -1.92 8.97 -36.46
C GLU A 556 -1.11 9.78 -35.44
N ALA A 557 -0.65 10.95 -35.85
CA ALA A 557 0.15 11.80 -34.97
C ALA A 557 -0.72 12.24 -33.79
N TRP A 558 -0.31 11.89 -32.57
CA TRP A 558 -0.92 12.39 -31.34
C TRP A 558 -0.36 13.79 -31.02
N PRO A 559 -1.16 14.75 -30.50
CA PRO A 559 -2.57 14.61 -30.13
C PRO A 559 -3.54 14.59 -31.32
N PRO A 560 -4.71 13.95 -31.17
CA PRO A 560 -5.75 13.91 -32.21
C PRO A 560 -6.22 15.33 -32.59
N PRO A 561 -6.84 15.55 -33.76
CA PRO A 561 -7.40 16.86 -34.10
C PRO A 561 -8.40 17.35 -33.04
N ASN A 562 -8.18 18.54 -32.48
CA ASN A 562 -9.03 19.12 -31.44
C ASN A 562 -10.40 19.56 -32.00
N THR A 563 -11.32 18.60 -32.10
CA THR A 563 -12.66 18.74 -32.71
C THR A 563 -13.79 18.51 -31.71
N ALA A 564 -13.48 17.93 -30.55
CA ALA A 564 -14.43 17.72 -29.48
C ALA A 564 -14.80 19.03 -28.79
N THR A 565 -16.02 19.06 -28.28
CA THR A 565 -16.64 20.20 -27.62
C THR A 565 -16.75 19.97 -26.12
N LEU A 566 -17.08 21.03 -25.37
CA LEU A 566 -17.33 20.90 -23.94
C LEU A 566 -18.56 20.01 -23.67
N ASP A 567 -19.54 19.96 -24.58
CA ASP A 567 -20.68 19.05 -24.46
C ASP A 567 -20.26 17.59 -24.52
N ASP A 568 -19.29 17.25 -25.37
CA ASP A 568 -18.72 15.90 -25.44
C ASP A 568 -18.01 15.52 -24.13
N LEU A 569 -17.34 16.48 -23.48
CA LEU A 569 -16.68 16.26 -22.20
C LEU A 569 -17.69 16.09 -21.04
N TYR A 570 -18.79 16.84 -21.04
CA TYR A 570 -19.91 16.61 -20.12
C TYR A 570 -20.60 15.27 -20.37
N ALA A 571 -20.71 14.83 -21.62
CA ALA A 571 -21.21 13.51 -21.95
C ALA A 571 -20.31 12.42 -21.37
N ALA A 572 -18.98 12.59 -21.45
CA ALA A 572 -18.01 11.70 -20.80
C ALA A 572 -18.19 11.61 -19.27
N VAL A 573 -18.46 12.73 -18.58
CA VAL A 573 -18.80 12.72 -17.13
C VAL A 573 -20.04 11.86 -16.87
N ARG A 574 -21.09 12.03 -17.67
CA ARG A 574 -22.34 11.28 -17.52
C ARG A 574 -22.14 9.78 -17.80
N GLU A 575 -21.45 9.45 -18.89
CA GLU A 575 -21.22 8.06 -19.31
C GLU A 575 -20.37 7.32 -18.28
N SER A 576 -19.26 7.92 -17.83
CA SER A 576 -18.41 7.35 -16.78
C SER A 576 -19.15 7.21 -15.45
N ALA A 577 -19.95 8.19 -15.04
CA ALA A 577 -20.77 8.09 -13.84
C ALA A 577 -21.83 6.98 -13.92
N SER A 578 -22.45 6.78 -15.09
CA SER A 578 -23.48 5.76 -15.30
C SER A 578 -22.96 4.33 -15.34
N ALA A 579 -21.65 4.16 -15.53
CA ALA A 579 -21.00 2.85 -15.54
C ALA A 579 -20.68 2.32 -14.13
N LEU A 580 -20.81 3.15 -13.09
CA LEU A 580 -20.52 2.78 -11.70
C LEU A 580 -21.71 2.05 -11.06
N ASP A 581 -21.42 1.07 -10.20
CA ASP A 581 -22.45 0.38 -9.40
C ASP A 581 -23.14 1.33 -8.40
N SER A 582 -24.36 0.97 -7.99
CA SER A 582 -25.14 1.65 -6.96
C SER A 582 -24.41 1.93 -5.64
N GLY A 583 -23.39 1.13 -5.28
CA GLY A 583 -22.50 1.37 -4.13
C GLY A 583 -21.74 2.71 -4.22
N TRP A 584 -21.60 3.27 -5.41
CA TRP A 584 -20.91 4.54 -5.67
C TRP A 584 -21.85 5.76 -5.77
N ASN A 585 -23.14 5.59 -5.49
CA ASN A 585 -24.12 6.68 -5.59
C ASN A 585 -23.68 7.94 -4.82
N PHE A 586 -23.03 7.79 -3.65
CA PHE A 586 -22.53 8.93 -2.88
C PHE A 586 -21.60 9.85 -3.71
N ALA A 587 -20.69 9.27 -4.50
CA ALA A 587 -19.76 10.01 -5.35
C ALA A 587 -20.42 10.47 -6.64
N VAL A 588 -21.25 9.62 -7.27
CA VAL A 588 -21.99 9.97 -8.49
C VAL A 588 -22.91 11.17 -8.25
N ASN A 589 -23.66 11.17 -7.15
CA ASN A 589 -24.51 12.30 -6.75
C ASN A 589 -23.71 13.60 -6.67
N GLU A 590 -22.55 13.56 -6.00
CA GLU A 590 -21.68 14.72 -5.82
C GLU A 590 -21.14 15.24 -7.15
N TYR A 591 -20.58 14.35 -7.99
CA TYR A 591 -19.94 14.74 -9.25
C TYR A 591 -20.93 15.30 -10.26
N VAL A 592 -22.07 14.64 -10.44
CA VAL A 592 -23.10 15.07 -11.38
C VAL A 592 -23.73 16.39 -10.90
N ARG A 593 -23.96 16.55 -9.59
CA ARG A 593 -24.47 17.80 -9.01
C ARG A 593 -23.48 18.96 -9.20
N LYS A 594 -22.18 18.75 -9.00
CA LYS A 594 -21.13 19.75 -9.30
C LYS A 594 -21.10 20.13 -10.78
N ALA A 595 -21.18 19.14 -11.68
CA ALA A 595 -21.26 19.37 -13.13
C ALA A 595 -22.50 20.20 -13.52
N ALA A 596 -23.65 19.89 -12.92
CA ALA A 596 -24.91 20.61 -13.16
C ALA A 596 -24.84 22.07 -12.68
N ARG A 597 -24.30 22.32 -11.48
CA ARG A 597 -24.05 23.68 -10.96
C ARG A 597 -23.16 24.48 -11.92
N LEU A 598 -22.08 23.88 -12.43
CA LEU A 598 -21.17 24.55 -13.35
C LEU A 598 -21.85 24.96 -14.67
N ARG A 599 -22.70 24.11 -15.25
CA ARG A 599 -23.53 24.49 -16.41
C ARG A 599 -24.51 25.60 -16.08
N ALA A 600 -25.13 25.56 -14.89
CA ALA A 600 -26.04 26.62 -14.43
C ALA A 600 -25.34 27.99 -14.32
N TYR A 601 -24.12 28.04 -13.76
CA TYR A 601 -23.34 29.29 -13.69
C TYR A 601 -22.97 29.85 -15.06
N ARG A 602 -22.94 29.00 -16.10
CA ARG A 602 -22.73 29.39 -17.49
C ARG A 602 -24.02 29.78 -18.22
N GLY A 603 -25.17 29.70 -17.56
CA GLY A 603 -26.48 29.96 -18.17
C GLY A 603 -26.97 28.82 -19.08
N GLU A 604 -26.37 27.64 -19.00
CA GLU A 604 -26.71 26.48 -19.84
C GLU A 604 -27.82 25.63 -19.18
N ALA A 605 -29.02 26.19 -19.09
CA ALA A 605 -30.13 25.61 -18.31
C ALA A 605 -30.56 24.21 -18.76
N GLU A 606 -30.59 23.94 -20.08
CA GLU A 606 -30.99 22.65 -20.64
C GLU A 606 -29.98 21.55 -20.26
N GLY A 607 -28.69 21.79 -20.51
CA GLY A 607 -27.64 20.83 -20.13
C GLY A 607 -27.51 20.63 -18.62
N ALA A 608 -27.72 21.68 -17.81
CA ALA A 608 -27.75 21.56 -16.35
C ALA A 608 -28.89 20.63 -15.89
N ARG A 609 -30.08 20.77 -16.51
CA ARG A 609 -31.24 19.93 -16.22
C ARG A 609 -31.00 18.47 -16.63
N GLU A 610 -30.43 18.22 -17.81
CA GLU A 610 -30.11 16.87 -18.25
C GLU A 610 -29.18 16.14 -17.26
N LEU A 611 -28.20 16.84 -16.69
CA LEU A 611 -27.33 16.28 -15.64
C LEU A 611 -28.12 15.99 -14.35
N VAL A 612 -28.99 16.90 -13.91
CA VAL A 612 -29.85 16.66 -12.73
C VAL A 612 -30.69 15.38 -12.89
N GLU A 613 -31.23 15.13 -14.08
CA GLU A 613 -32.03 13.92 -14.35
C GLU A 613 -31.23 12.61 -14.20
N THR A 614 -29.89 12.67 -14.24
CA THR A 614 -28.99 11.52 -14.07
C THR A 614 -28.53 11.28 -12.63
N VAL A 615 -28.86 12.17 -11.68
CA VAL A 615 -28.56 11.98 -10.26
C VAL A 615 -29.36 10.78 -9.74
N PRO A 616 -28.71 9.70 -9.24
CA PRO A 616 -29.38 8.45 -8.92
C PRO A 616 -30.31 8.56 -7.72
N ASP A 617 -29.88 9.22 -6.64
CA ASP A 617 -30.66 9.28 -5.40
C ASP A 617 -31.74 10.37 -5.46
N PRO A 618 -33.01 10.07 -5.13
CA PRO A 618 -34.12 11.02 -5.28
C PRO A 618 -33.98 12.31 -4.48
N ASP A 619 -33.50 12.23 -3.24
CA ASP A 619 -33.29 13.41 -2.38
C ASP A 619 -32.14 14.28 -2.90
N GLN A 620 -31.05 13.66 -3.35
CA GLN A 620 -29.93 14.38 -3.99
C GLN A 620 -30.34 15.01 -5.31
N ARG A 621 -31.24 14.37 -6.08
CA ARG A 621 -31.82 14.94 -7.30
C ARG A 621 -32.63 16.21 -7.02
N VAL A 622 -33.41 16.22 -5.93
CA VAL A 622 -34.14 17.41 -5.50
C VAL A 622 -33.18 18.52 -5.08
N ALA A 623 -32.15 18.19 -4.30
CA ALA A 623 -31.13 19.16 -3.89
C ALA A 623 -30.38 19.75 -5.11
N ALA A 624 -29.97 18.92 -6.07
CA ALA A 624 -29.34 19.35 -7.31
C ALA A 624 -30.24 20.24 -8.17
N ALA A 625 -31.53 19.89 -8.29
CA ALA A 625 -32.52 20.72 -8.98
C ALA A 625 -32.69 22.09 -8.30
N ALA A 626 -32.70 22.12 -6.97
CA ALA A 626 -32.80 23.35 -6.20
C ALA A 626 -31.57 24.25 -6.39
N ASP A 627 -30.37 23.68 -6.38
CA ASP A 627 -29.12 24.42 -6.66
C ASP A 627 -29.14 25.07 -8.04
N VAL A 628 -29.47 24.28 -9.07
CA VAL A 628 -29.55 24.77 -10.46
C VAL A 628 -30.60 25.87 -10.57
N ALA A 629 -31.77 25.71 -9.95
CA ALA A 629 -32.80 26.75 -9.94
C ALA A 629 -32.33 28.03 -9.23
N MET A 630 -31.65 27.90 -8.08
CA MET A 630 -31.10 29.04 -7.34
C MET A 630 -30.08 29.80 -8.20
N ILE A 631 -29.11 29.09 -8.79
CA ILE A 631 -28.05 29.67 -9.62
C ILE A 631 -28.65 30.37 -10.85
N LEU A 632 -29.54 29.71 -11.60
CA LEU A 632 -30.19 30.30 -12.78
C LEU A 632 -31.01 31.55 -12.43
N ALA A 633 -31.79 31.49 -11.35
CA ALA A 633 -32.58 32.65 -10.91
C ALA A 633 -31.67 33.84 -10.57
N ARG A 634 -30.52 33.59 -9.92
CA ARG A 634 -29.51 34.60 -9.59
C ARG A 634 -28.76 35.14 -10.80
N ALA A 635 -28.53 34.29 -11.80
CA ALA A 635 -27.94 34.69 -13.08
C ALA A 635 -28.90 35.52 -13.96
N GLY A 636 -30.16 35.70 -13.55
CA GLY A 636 -31.16 36.47 -14.31
C GLY A 636 -32.01 35.63 -15.27
N HIS A 637 -32.08 34.32 -15.04
CA HIS A 637 -32.84 33.34 -15.84
C HIS A 637 -34.04 32.75 -15.06
N PRO A 638 -35.01 33.57 -14.62
CA PRO A 638 -36.07 33.12 -13.71
C PRO A 638 -37.07 32.12 -14.32
N ASP A 639 -37.30 32.17 -15.63
CA ASP A 639 -38.27 31.26 -16.29
C ASP A 639 -37.70 29.84 -16.44
N GLU A 640 -36.41 29.74 -16.77
CA GLU A 640 -35.65 28.48 -16.78
C GLU A 640 -35.52 27.94 -15.36
N ALA A 641 -35.21 28.80 -14.38
CA ALA A 641 -35.17 28.43 -12.97
C ALA A 641 -36.50 27.85 -12.48
N ARG A 642 -37.65 28.48 -12.81
CA ARG A 642 -38.98 27.96 -12.46
C ARG A 642 -39.27 26.60 -13.09
N THR A 643 -38.76 26.35 -14.29
CA THR A 643 -38.93 25.07 -14.99
C THR A 643 -38.24 23.93 -14.24
N VAL A 644 -37.00 24.16 -13.80
CA VAL A 644 -36.25 23.19 -12.97
C VAL A 644 -36.88 23.08 -11.57
N PHE A 645 -37.27 24.20 -10.98
CA PHE A 645 -37.86 24.28 -9.64
C PHE A 645 -39.20 23.54 -9.49
N ALA A 646 -39.95 23.35 -10.57
CA ALA A 646 -41.19 22.56 -10.55
C ALA A 646 -40.97 21.12 -10.04
N HIS A 647 -39.79 20.54 -10.29
CA HIS A 647 -39.43 19.24 -9.72
C HIS A 647 -39.24 19.32 -8.20
N VAL A 648 -38.61 20.40 -7.72
CA VAL A 648 -38.38 20.66 -6.29
C VAL A 648 -39.72 20.81 -5.56
N GLU A 649 -40.63 21.64 -6.06
CA GLU A 649 -41.94 21.86 -5.44
C GLU A 649 -42.76 20.57 -5.28
N ALA A 650 -42.63 19.66 -6.25
CA ALA A 650 -43.37 18.40 -6.25
C ALA A 650 -42.80 17.35 -5.28
N HIS A 651 -41.52 17.42 -4.90
CA HIS A 651 -40.82 16.32 -4.21
C HIS A 651 -40.08 16.73 -2.92
N ALA A 652 -39.86 18.03 -2.65
CA ALA A 652 -39.04 18.49 -1.52
C ALA A 652 -39.50 18.01 -0.15
N GLU A 653 -40.81 18.05 0.14
CA GLU A 653 -41.34 17.61 1.45
C GLU A 653 -41.23 16.08 1.63
N THR A 654 -41.36 15.30 0.55
CA THR A 654 -41.16 13.84 0.59
C THR A 654 -39.69 13.52 0.81
N ALA A 655 -38.79 14.14 0.03
CA ALA A 655 -37.35 13.96 0.17
C ALA A 655 -36.84 14.33 1.57
N ALA A 656 -37.36 15.44 2.13
CA ALA A 656 -37.01 15.89 3.48
C ALA A 656 -37.43 14.90 4.58
N GLY A 657 -38.48 14.11 4.36
CA GLY A 657 -38.93 13.09 5.31
C GLY A 657 -38.11 11.80 5.29
N GLU A 658 -37.35 11.56 4.23
CA GLU A 658 -36.65 10.29 3.98
C GLU A 658 -35.12 10.41 4.01
N THR A 659 -34.57 11.61 3.82
CA THR A 659 -33.12 11.84 3.74
C THR A 659 -32.42 11.83 5.10
N HIS A 660 -31.16 11.38 5.09
CA HIS A 660 -30.22 11.54 6.21
C HIS A 660 -29.38 12.82 6.09
N GLN A 661 -29.50 13.56 4.98
CA GLN A 661 -28.75 14.80 4.69
C GLN A 661 -29.68 16.02 4.67
N LEU A 662 -30.55 16.13 5.68
CA LEU A 662 -31.60 17.14 5.71
C LEU A 662 -31.05 18.57 5.65
N ALA A 663 -29.90 18.86 6.27
CA ALA A 663 -29.28 20.18 6.23
C ALA A 663 -28.96 20.65 4.81
N ASP A 664 -28.39 19.77 3.98
CA ASP A 664 -28.02 20.08 2.59
C ASP A 664 -29.24 20.25 1.69
N LEU A 665 -30.19 19.31 1.76
CA LEU A 665 -31.45 19.41 1.01
C LEU A 665 -32.21 20.70 1.37
N ALA A 666 -32.39 20.96 2.67
CA ALA A 666 -33.16 22.10 3.14
C ALA A 666 -32.47 23.44 2.81
N ALA A 667 -31.14 23.52 2.88
CA ALA A 667 -30.39 24.71 2.47
C ALA A 667 -30.57 25.00 0.97
N SER A 668 -30.44 23.98 0.14
CA SER A 668 -30.60 24.09 -1.33
C SER A 668 -32.02 24.55 -1.70
N VAL A 669 -33.05 23.93 -1.10
CA VAL A 669 -34.46 24.28 -1.31
C VAL A 669 -34.79 25.68 -0.81
N GLY A 670 -34.30 26.05 0.38
CA GLY A 670 -34.46 27.40 0.93
C GLY A 670 -33.82 28.47 0.05
N GLY A 671 -32.63 28.19 -0.48
CA GLY A 671 -31.94 29.07 -1.40
C GLY A 671 -32.69 29.29 -2.72
N ALA A 672 -33.24 28.21 -3.30
CA ALA A 672 -34.04 28.28 -4.50
C ALA A 672 -35.34 29.09 -4.32
N HIS A 673 -36.09 28.87 -3.22
CA HIS A 673 -37.26 29.67 -2.88
C HIS A 673 -36.92 31.15 -2.75
N HIS A 674 -35.81 31.47 -2.07
CA HIS A 674 -35.38 32.85 -1.89
C HIS A 674 -35.01 33.51 -3.23
N ALA A 675 -34.24 32.82 -4.07
CA ALA A 675 -33.84 33.32 -5.38
C ALA A 675 -35.04 33.55 -6.32
N LEU A 676 -36.11 32.77 -6.17
CA LEU A 676 -37.36 32.90 -6.92
C LEU A 676 -38.36 33.89 -6.31
N GLY A 677 -38.05 34.47 -5.14
CA GLY A 677 -38.82 35.55 -4.52
C GLY A 677 -39.83 35.11 -3.44
N ASP A 678 -39.80 33.86 -2.98
CA ASP A 678 -40.61 33.37 -1.85
C ASP A 678 -39.80 33.36 -0.55
N ALA A 679 -39.69 34.54 0.07
CA ALA A 679 -38.94 34.70 1.32
C ALA A 679 -39.51 33.89 2.49
N ALA A 680 -40.84 33.70 2.54
CA ALA A 680 -41.48 33.00 3.65
C ALA A 680 -41.19 31.50 3.62
N ALA A 681 -41.25 30.87 2.44
CA ALA A 681 -40.85 29.49 2.28
C ALA A 681 -39.34 29.32 2.51
N ALA A 682 -38.53 30.24 2.00
CA ALA A 682 -37.08 30.23 2.19
C ALA A 682 -36.68 30.21 3.68
N ASP A 683 -37.26 31.12 4.49
CA ASP A 683 -36.97 31.18 5.92
C ASP A 683 -37.35 29.88 6.63
N GLY A 684 -38.51 29.30 6.29
CA GLY A 684 -38.92 28.02 6.85
C GLY A 684 -37.99 26.86 6.51
N TRP A 685 -37.36 26.87 5.34
CA TRP A 685 -36.39 25.84 4.92
C TRP A 685 -35.00 26.07 5.50
N PHE A 686 -34.52 27.32 5.57
CA PHE A 686 -33.23 27.62 6.21
C PHE A 686 -33.24 27.33 7.70
N GLU A 687 -34.34 27.57 8.41
CA GLU A 687 -34.45 27.17 9.82
C GLU A 687 -34.43 25.64 9.98
N ARG A 688 -35.15 24.90 9.12
CA ARG A 688 -35.05 23.42 9.09
C ARG A 688 -33.62 22.95 8.85
N ALA A 689 -32.87 23.60 7.95
CA ALA A 689 -31.49 23.27 7.67
C ALA A 689 -30.58 23.47 8.89
N LYS A 690 -30.74 24.60 9.60
CA LYS A 690 -29.98 24.92 10.82
C LYS A 690 -30.31 23.95 11.97
N GLU A 691 -31.58 23.56 12.12
CA GLU A 691 -32.01 22.56 13.12
C GLU A 691 -31.45 21.16 12.85
N ALA A 692 -31.12 20.86 11.59
CA ALA A 692 -30.58 19.56 11.17
C ALA A 692 -29.06 19.41 11.35
N ILE A 693 -28.35 20.44 11.85
CA ILE A 693 -26.92 20.37 12.15
C ILE A 693 -26.70 19.34 13.28
N LEU A 694 -26.00 18.25 12.98
CA LEU A 694 -25.81 17.13 13.91
C LEU A 694 -24.85 17.48 15.06
N PRO A 695 -25.24 17.30 16.34
CA PRO A 695 -24.33 17.47 17.46
C PRO A 695 -23.43 16.24 17.60
N GLY A 696 -22.17 16.36 17.17
CA GLY A 696 -21.15 15.33 17.40
C GLY A 696 -20.32 14.91 16.18
N ASN A 697 -19.78 15.87 15.42
CA ASN A 697 -18.56 15.71 14.60
C ASN A 697 -18.00 17.09 14.15
N GLY A 698 -18.22 18.14 14.94
CA GLY A 698 -17.91 19.54 14.57
C GLY A 698 -18.93 20.23 13.66
N GLY A 699 -19.85 19.50 13.01
CA GLY A 699 -21.00 20.04 12.24
C GLY A 699 -20.64 20.94 11.06
N TRP A 700 -19.37 20.95 10.66
CA TRP A 700 -18.83 21.92 9.70
C TRP A 700 -19.37 21.69 8.29
N THR A 701 -19.46 20.45 7.84
CA THR A 701 -19.96 20.09 6.51
C THR A 701 -21.43 20.52 6.35
N GLU A 702 -22.27 20.31 7.37
CA GLU A 702 -23.67 20.77 7.39
C GLU A 702 -23.79 22.29 7.44
N ARG A 703 -22.88 22.98 8.14
CA ARG A 703 -22.85 24.45 8.11
C ARG A 703 -22.43 24.97 6.75
N LEU A 704 -21.48 24.32 6.09
CA LEU A 704 -20.92 24.80 4.84
C LEU A 704 -21.97 24.81 3.71
N VAL A 705 -22.82 23.78 3.62
CA VAL A 705 -23.97 23.77 2.68
C VAL A 705 -24.94 24.92 2.94
N ILE A 706 -25.21 25.25 4.20
CA ILE A 706 -26.08 26.37 4.59
C ILE A 706 -25.41 27.72 4.28
N ILE A 707 -24.14 27.86 4.62
CA ILE A 707 -23.31 29.05 4.38
C ILE A 707 -23.32 29.38 2.88
N TRP A 708 -23.06 28.39 2.03
CA TRP A 708 -23.08 28.60 0.58
C TRP A 708 -24.44 29.10 0.08
N ALA A 709 -25.53 28.41 0.44
CA ALA A 709 -26.87 28.77 -0.02
C ALA A 709 -27.29 30.17 0.47
N LEU A 710 -26.98 30.53 1.72
CA LEU A 710 -27.18 31.88 2.25
C LEU A 710 -26.34 32.92 1.50
N THR A 711 -25.11 32.59 1.16
CA THR A 711 -24.20 33.50 0.44
C THR A 711 -24.67 33.73 -1.00
N GLU A 712 -25.09 32.69 -1.72
CA GLU A 712 -25.78 32.81 -3.02
C GLU A 712 -27.07 33.62 -2.93
N CYS A 713 -27.70 33.59 -1.77
CA CYS A 713 -28.88 34.40 -1.49
C CYS A 713 -28.58 35.85 -1.13
N GLY A 714 -27.30 36.25 -0.95
CA GLY A 714 -26.94 37.58 -0.44
C GLY A 714 -27.27 37.78 1.04
N ARG A 715 -27.53 36.70 1.79
CA ARG A 715 -27.77 36.68 3.25
C ARG A 715 -26.46 36.46 3.99
N GLU A 716 -25.45 37.26 3.65
CA GLU A 716 -24.06 37.01 4.07
C GLU A 716 -23.86 37.13 5.59
N ASP A 717 -24.62 37.99 6.28
CA ASP A 717 -24.52 38.14 7.73
C ASP A 717 -24.94 36.86 8.46
N GLU A 718 -25.96 36.16 7.94
CA GLU A 718 -26.38 34.86 8.47
C GLU A 718 -25.37 33.77 8.13
N ALA A 719 -24.74 33.83 6.95
CA ALA A 719 -23.65 32.93 6.59
C ALA A 719 -22.45 33.11 7.53
N ARG A 720 -22.05 34.36 7.83
CA ARG A 720 -20.96 34.67 8.79
C ARG A 720 -21.24 34.15 10.19
N ALA A 721 -22.50 34.19 10.63
CA ALA A 721 -22.89 33.69 11.95
C ALA A 721 -22.67 32.17 12.14
N LEU A 722 -22.54 31.42 11.04
CA LEU A 722 -22.32 29.97 11.06
C LEU A 722 -20.84 29.56 10.99
N TRP A 723 -19.90 30.50 11.00
CA TRP A 723 -18.47 30.16 10.96
C TRP A 723 -17.93 29.58 12.26
N ALA A 724 -18.53 29.94 13.40
CA ALA A 724 -18.12 29.47 14.72
C ALA A 724 -19.01 28.30 15.21
N PRO A 725 -18.46 27.35 15.98
CA PRO A 725 -19.27 26.36 16.69
C PRO A 725 -20.21 27.00 17.70
N GLY A 726 -21.33 26.33 17.99
CA GLY A 726 -22.29 26.79 18.99
C GLY A 726 -21.74 26.68 20.42
N ASP A 727 -22.36 27.37 21.37
CA ASP A 727 -21.99 27.31 22.78
C ASP A 727 -21.98 25.85 23.30
N GLY A 728 -20.80 25.33 23.64
CA GLY A 728 -20.61 23.99 24.20
C GLY A 728 -20.11 22.91 23.23
N GLU A 729 -19.87 23.26 21.96
CA GLU A 729 -19.21 22.39 20.98
C GLU A 729 -17.70 22.65 20.95
N THR A 730 -16.88 21.61 21.05
CA THR A 730 -15.43 21.71 20.84
C THR A 730 -15.11 21.40 19.39
N ASP A 731 -14.51 22.35 18.67
CA ASP A 731 -13.99 22.12 17.33
C ASP A 731 -12.74 21.23 17.43
N SER A 732 -12.84 19.97 16.99
CA SER A 732 -11.70 19.05 17.00
C SER A 732 -10.54 19.52 16.11
N ALA A 733 -10.81 20.45 15.17
CA ALA A 733 -9.79 21.06 14.32
C ALA A 733 -8.86 22.01 15.10
N GLU A 734 -9.35 22.71 16.13
CA GLU A 734 -8.51 23.58 16.98
C GLU A 734 -7.53 22.80 17.85
N THR A 735 -7.77 21.50 18.08
CA THR A 735 -6.97 20.66 18.98
C THR A 735 -5.83 19.91 18.28
N ASP A 736 -5.88 19.74 16.96
CA ASP A 736 -4.89 18.96 16.18
C ASP A 736 -4.15 19.79 15.10
N GLY A 737 -4.43 21.11 15.00
CA GLY A 737 -3.71 22.02 14.11
C GLY A 737 -3.91 21.79 12.61
N ARG A 738 -4.90 20.98 12.21
CA ARG A 738 -5.23 20.69 10.81
C ARG A 738 -6.39 21.56 10.32
N ILE A 739 -6.20 22.20 9.17
CA ILE A 739 -7.28 22.86 8.43
C ILE A 739 -8.26 21.77 7.95
N VAL A 740 -9.56 21.94 8.19
CA VAL A 740 -10.60 21.00 7.72
C VAL A 740 -10.60 20.99 6.19
N MET A 741 -10.61 19.80 5.57
CA MET A 741 -10.42 19.56 4.12
C MET A 741 -11.27 20.46 3.20
N ASP A 742 -12.44 20.93 3.64
CA ASP A 742 -13.34 21.77 2.82
C ASP A 742 -13.15 23.29 2.98
N THR A 743 -12.30 23.73 3.92
CA THR A 743 -12.02 25.15 4.20
C THR A 743 -11.38 25.83 2.98
N GLU A 744 -10.47 25.13 2.32
CA GLU A 744 -9.79 25.64 1.12
C GLU A 744 -10.75 25.76 -0.05
N SER A 745 -11.58 24.74 -0.30
CA SER A 745 -12.59 24.72 -1.36
C SER A 745 -13.57 25.89 -1.26
N TRP A 746 -13.99 26.23 -0.03
CA TRP A 746 -14.84 27.38 0.24
C TRP A 746 -14.12 28.72 0.00
N MET A 747 -12.86 28.84 0.39
CA MET A 747 -12.07 30.04 0.11
C MET A 747 -11.91 30.26 -1.40
N HIS A 748 -11.63 29.19 -2.15
CA HIS A 748 -11.56 29.26 -3.61
C HIS A 748 -12.89 29.72 -4.21
N TYR A 749 -14.04 29.25 -3.71
CA TYR A 749 -15.36 29.71 -4.12
C TYR A 749 -15.55 31.22 -3.88
N LEU A 750 -15.23 31.73 -2.68
CA LEU A 750 -15.38 33.16 -2.35
C LEU A 750 -14.49 34.05 -3.22
N LEU A 751 -13.24 33.66 -3.44
CA LEU A 751 -12.31 34.37 -4.31
C LEU A 751 -12.84 34.44 -5.75
N ARG A 752 -13.38 33.33 -6.27
CA ARG A 752 -13.89 33.23 -7.66
C ARG A 752 -15.19 33.97 -7.90
N THR A 753 -16.04 34.04 -6.88
CA THR A 753 -17.28 34.82 -6.92
C THR A 753 -17.05 36.31 -6.63
N GLY A 754 -15.79 36.73 -6.47
CA GLY A 754 -15.43 38.13 -6.24
C GLY A 754 -15.68 38.63 -4.81
N ARG A 755 -15.99 37.73 -3.88
CA ARG A 755 -16.29 38.03 -2.47
C ARG A 755 -15.01 38.07 -1.63
N ILE A 756 -14.05 38.90 -2.05
CA ILE A 756 -12.71 38.98 -1.45
C ILE A 756 -12.77 39.37 0.03
N ASP A 757 -13.63 40.33 0.39
CA ASP A 757 -13.79 40.78 1.78
C ASP A 757 -14.25 39.63 2.68
N MET A 758 -15.23 38.85 2.23
CA MET A 758 -15.72 37.68 2.96
C MET A 758 -14.66 36.57 3.05
N ALA A 759 -13.82 36.40 2.03
CA ALA A 759 -12.71 35.45 2.07
C ALA A 759 -11.64 35.86 3.11
N GLY A 760 -11.36 37.17 3.22
CA GLY A 760 -10.47 37.71 4.24
C GLY A 760 -11.03 37.54 5.67
N ASP A 761 -12.30 37.91 5.86
CA ASP A 761 -13.01 37.74 7.14
C ASP A 761 -13.01 36.25 7.57
N PHE A 762 -13.25 35.35 6.62
CA PHE A 762 -13.28 33.91 6.87
C PHE A 762 -11.90 33.35 7.22
N LEU A 763 -10.85 33.80 6.51
CA LEU A 763 -9.47 33.41 6.78
C LEU A 763 -9.06 33.81 8.20
N GLU A 764 -9.40 35.03 8.64
CA GLU A 764 -9.10 35.47 10.02
C GLU A 764 -9.94 34.72 11.06
N ALA A 765 -11.19 34.38 10.75
CA ALA A 765 -12.08 33.67 11.66
C ALA A 765 -11.71 32.19 11.87
N ARG A 766 -11.17 31.51 10.83
CA ARG A 766 -10.91 30.06 10.85
C ARG A 766 -9.44 29.67 10.77
N VAL A 767 -8.55 30.55 10.33
CA VAL A 767 -7.11 30.29 10.21
C VAL A 767 -6.32 31.49 10.80
N PRO A 768 -6.36 31.66 12.14
CA PRO A 768 -5.79 32.83 12.80
C PRO A 768 -4.26 32.91 12.63
N PRO A 769 -3.65 34.09 12.83
CA PRO A 769 -2.21 34.28 12.69
C PRO A 769 -1.40 33.31 13.56
N GLY A 770 -0.46 32.58 12.96
CA GLY A 770 0.39 31.57 13.64
C GLY A 770 0.21 30.13 13.16
N PHE A 771 -0.82 29.86 12.35
CA PHE A 771 -1.03 28.60 11.64
C PHE A 771 -0.55 28.71 10.17
N ASP A 772 -0.16 27.57 9.58
CA ASP A 772 0.17 27.50 8.15
C ASP A 772 -1.07 27.85 7.33
N ARG A 773 -1.02 28.94 6.57
CA ARG A 773 -2.12 29.36 5.69
C ARG A 773 -2.06 28.61 4.34
N PRO A 774 -3.20 28.30 3.71
CA PRO A 774 -3.25 27.43 2.54
C PRO A 774 -2.43 27.95 1.36
N SER A 775 -1.42 27.18 0.94
CA SER A 775 -0.57 27.53 -0.22
C SER A 775 -1.31 27.45 -1.55
N THR A 776 -2.44 26.74 -1.59
CA THR A 776 -3.37 26.64 -2.74
C THR A 776 -3.93 28.01 -3.17
N LEU A 777 -3.97 28.99 -2.25
CA LEU A 777 -4.42 30.36 -2.53
C LEU A 777 -3.42 31.18 -3.34
N ILE A 778 -2.13 30.80 -3.37
CA ILE A 778 -1.07 31.57 -4.06
C ILE A 778 -1.45 31.80 -5.52
N LYS A 779 -1.73 30.71 -6.23
CA LYS A 779 -2.09 30.75 -7.66
C LYS A 779 -3.42 31.46 -7.89
N ALA A 780 -4.42 31.21 -7.03
CA ALA A 780 -5.72 31.86 -7.14
C ALA A 780 -5.63 33.39 -7.01
N LEU A 781 -4.86 33.90 -6.04
CA LEU A 781 -4.65 35.34 -5.83
C LEU A 781 -3.78 35.95 -6.94
N ALA A 782 -2.78 35.22 -7.45
CA ALA A 782 -1.99 35.66 -8.58
C ALA A 782 -2.84 35.80 -9.86
N ASP A 783 -3.68 34.81 -10.16
CA ASP A 783 -4.57 34.82 -11.32
C ASP A 783 -5.62 35.94 -11.21
N LEU A 784 -6.14 36.20 -10.01
CA LEU A 784 -7.08 37.31 -9.75
C LEU A 784 -6.43 38.71 -9.75
N GLY A 785 -5.09 38.78 -9.86
CA GLY A 785 -4.37 40.05 -9.78
C GLY A 785 -4.50 40.71 -8.41
N ARG A 786 -4.24 39.96 -7.35
CA ARG A 786 -4.37 40.39 -5.93
C ARG A 786 -3.00 40.32 -5.21
N PRO A 787 -2.03 41.16 -5.59
CA PRO A 787 -0.68 41.12 -5.02
C PRO A 787 -0.65 41.54 -3.55
N ASP A 788 -1.57 42.39 -3.10
CA ASP A 788 -1.63 42.88 -1.72
C ASP A 788 -2.17 41.80 -0.78
N GLU A 789 -3.22 41.07 -1.19
CA GLU A 789 -3.75 39.92 -0.48
C GLU A 789 -2.77 38.75 -0.53
N LEU A 790 -2.14 38.48 -1.69
CA LEU A 790 -1.07 37.48 -1.81
C LEU A 790 0.05 37.75 -0.80
N HIS A 791 0.43 39.01 -0.63
CA HIS A 791 1.44 39.41 0.34
C HIS A 791 0.94 39.34 1.79
N SER A 792 -0.20 39.97 2.08
CA SER A 792 -0.69 40.14 3.44
C SER A 792 -1.29 38.87 4.03
N TRP A 793 -1.98 38.07 3.23
CA TRP A 793 -2.60 36.84 3.69
C TRP A 793 -1.58 35.73 3.86
N LEU A 794 -0.54 35.65 3.01
CA LEU A 794 0.41 34.52 3.00
C LEU A 794 1.83 34.90 3.44
N ALA A 795 2.00 36.01 4.15
CA ALA A 795 3.29 36.46 4.66
C ALA A 795 4.05 35.43 5.53
N GLY A 796 3.35 34.45 6.10
CA GLY A 796 3.91 33.36 6.92
C GLY A 796 4.22 32.07 6.16
N SER A 797 3.88 31.95 4.88
CA SER A 797 4.13 30.73 4.09
C SER A 797 5.64 30.55 3.84
N TRP A 798 6.11 29.29 3.94
CA TRP A 798 7.54 28.94 3.82
C TRP A 798 8.18 29.37 2.49
N HIS A 799 7.39 29.52 1.41
CA HIS A 799 7.86 30.02 0.11
C HIS A 799 6.70 30.50 -0.77
N ILE A 800 6.85 31.66 -1.40
CA ILE A 800 6.00 32.12 -2.50
C ILE A 800 6.92 32.42 -3.69
N PRO A 801 6.75 31.75 -4.85
CA PRO A 801 7.60 32.00 -6.03
C PRO A 801 7.50 33.45 -6.52
N GLU A 802 8.64 34.07 -6.86
CA GLU A 802 8.68 35.46 -7.36
C GLU A 802 7.84 35.61 -8.65
N GLU A 803 7.78 34.57 -9.48
CA GLU A 803 6.97 34.55 -10.69
C GLU A 803 5.46 34.73 -10.42
N GLU A 804 4.95 34.22 -9.30
CA GLU A 804 3.53 34.37 -8.94
C GLU A 804 3.24 35.78 -8.42
N TYR A 805 4.20 36.43 -7.74
CA TYR A 805 4.09 37.86 -7.40
C TYR A 805 4.10 38.75 -8.65
N GLU A 806 4.98 38.46 -9.61
CA GLU A 806 5.03 39.19 -10.88
C GLU A 806 3.79 38.94 -11.73
N ARG A 807 3.25 37.71 -11.74
CA ARG A 807 1.96 37.40 -12.35
C ARG A 807 0.83 38.20 -11.68
N ALA A 808 0.75 38.21 -10.35
CA ALA A 808 -0.24 38.98 -9.60
C ALA A 808 -0.20 40.48 -9.95
N ARG A 809 1.01 41.08 -10.00
CA ARG A 809 1.20 42.48 -10.37
C ARG A 809 0.83 42.77 -11.81
N THR A 810 1.22 41.89 -12.73
CA THR A 810 0.90 42.01 -14.15
C THR A 810 -0.61 41.95 -14.38
N ASN A 811 -1.28 40.99 -13.74
CA ASN A 811 -2.72 40.82 -13.82
C ASN A 811 -3.46 41.99 -13.18
N ALA A 812 -2.98 42.49 -12.03
CA ALA A 812 -3.52 43.69 -11.40
C ALA A 812 -3.41 44.93 -12.31
N ALA A 813 -2.26 45.10 -12.98
CA ALA A 813 -2.05 46.19 -13.94
C ALA A 813 -2.96 46.07 -15.18
N ALA A 814 -3.15 44.85 -15.69
CA ALA A 814 -4.06 44.59 -16.80
C ALA A 814 -5.52 44.93 -16.44
N LEU A 815 -5.99 44.49 -15.26
CA LEU A 815 -7.31 44.80 -14.74
C LEU A 815 -7.51 46.31 -14.54
N ALA A 816 -6.51 47.01 -14.00
CA ALA A 816 -6.53 48.46 -13.84
C ALA A 816 -6.58 49.22 -15.18
N ALA A 817 -6.02 48.62 -16.24
CA ALA A 817 -6.09 49.13 -17.60
C ALA A 817 -7.40 48.76 -18.34
N GLY A 818 -8.32 48.03 -17.71
CA GLY A 818 -9.56 47.55 -18.32
C GLY A 818 -9.35 46.43 -19.35
N THR A 819 -8.19 45.79 -19.31
CA THR A 819 -7.83 44.62 -20.13
C THR A 819 -7.98 43.35 -19.31
N ASP A 820 -8.53 42.31 -19.92
CA ASP A 820 -8.64 40.98 -19.31
C ASP A 820 -7.23 40.40 -19.10
N PRO A 821 -6.81 40.12 -17.84
CA PRO A 821 -5.52 39.50 -17.58
C PRO A 821 -5.45 38.11 -18.21
N ALA A 822 -4.80 38.03 -19.37
CA ALA A 822 -4.60 36.83 -20.18
C ALA A 822 -5.92 36.15 -20.62
N PRO A 823 -6.56 36.59 -21.72
CA PRO A 823 -7.63 35.82 -22.33
C PRO A 823 -7.08 34.45 -22.70
N ARG A 824 -7.64 33.42 -22.06
CA ARG A 824 -7.22 32.05 -22.29
C ARG A 824 -7.45 31.71 -23.76
N PRO A 825 -6.46 31.18 -24.49
CA PRO A 825 -6.72 30.75 -25.85
C PRO A 825 -7.76 29.62 -25.77
N ALA A 826 -8.92 29.81 -26.41
CA ALA A 826 -10.00 28.81 -26.45
C ALA A 826 -9.59 27.52 -27.18
N THR A 827 -8.43 27.54 -27.83
CA THR A 827 -7.82 26.43 -28.56
C THR A 827 -6.33 26.37 -28.24
N PRO A 828 -5.74 25.17 -28.13
CA PRO A 828 -4.32 25.00 -27.84
C PRO A 828 -3.45 25.64 -28.92
N THR A 829 -2.32 26.23 -28.52
CA THR A 829 -1.32 26.77 -29.44
C THR A 829 -0.49 25.65 -30.08
N GLU A 830 0.24 25.94 -31.17
CA GLU A 830 1.17 24.95 -31.75
C GLU A 830 2.22 24.46 -30.74
N ALA A 831 2.63 25.32 -29.80
CA ALA A 831 3.55 24.95 -28.73
C ALA A 831 2.89 24.00 -27.71
N ASP A 832 1.62 24.23 -27.35
CA ASP A 832 0.87 23.32 -26.48
C ASP A 832 0.70 21.94 -27.11
N ILE A 833 0.38 21.91 -28.41
CA ILE A 833 0.25 20.65 -29.18
C ILE A 833 1.58 19.89 -29.19
N ALA A 834 2.70 20.58 -29.41
CA ALA A 834 4.02 19.96 -29.41
C ALA A 834 4.42 19.44 -28.00
N ALA A 835 4.16 20.21 -26.94
CA ALA A 835 4.43 19.81 -25.57
C ALA A 835 3.62 18.59 -25.15
N LEU A 836 2.31 18.59 -25.46
CA LEU A 836 1.45 17.43 -25.28
C LEU A 836 2.05 16.22 -25.99
N ALA A 837 2.41 16.33 -27.27
CA ALA A 837 2.95 15.22 -28.05
C ALA A 837 4.25 14.63 -27.47
N GLU A 838 5.15 15.48 -26.98
CA GLU A 838 6.38 15.06 -26.30
C GLU A 838 6.06 14.28 -25.01
N GLU A 839 5.17 14.81 -24.17
CA GLU A 839 4.80 14.16 -22.92
C GLU A 839 4.06 12.84 -23.13
N HIS A 840 3.19 12.75 -24.14
CA HIS A 840 2.55 11.48 -24.50
C HIS A 840 3.59 10.46 -24.98
N ALA A 841 4.62 10.89 -25.73
CA ALA A 841 5.72 10.01 -26.10
C ALA A 841 6.53 9.52 -24.89
N GLU A 842 6.73 10.35 -23.86
CA GLU A 842 7.32 9.92 -22.58
C GLU A 842 6.39 9.00 -21.79
N LEU A 843 5.08 9.28 -21.77
CA LEU A 843 4.06 8.43 -21.13
C LEU A 843 4.09 7.01 -21.68
N LEU A 844 4.23 6.85 -23.00
CA LEU A 844 4.31 5.54 -23.64
C LEU A 844 5.58 4.75 -23.31
N LYS A 845 6.63 5.40 -22.78
CA LYS A 845 7.83 4.71 -22.26
C LYS A 845 7.64 4.18 -20.84
N ILE A 846 6.72 4.77 -20.07
CA ILE A 846 6.39 4.31 -18.72
C ILE A 846 5.64 2.97 -18.85
N PRO A 847 5.91 1.94 -18.01
CA PRO A 847 5.12 0.72 -18.02
C PRO A 847 3.64 1.01 -17.72
N ARG A 848 2.71 0.34 -18.43
CA ARG A 848 1.26 0.64 -18.34
C ARG A 848 0.72 0.64 -16.90
N ALA A 849 1.25 -0.25 -16.05
CA ALA A 849 0.83 -0.38 -14.64
C ALA A 849 1.14 0.86 -13.80
N LYS A 850 2.01 1.75 -14.30
CA LYS A 850 2.40 3.02 -13.68
C LYS A 850 1.89 4.24 -14.44
N ARG A 851 1.10 4.04 -15.50
CA ARG A 851 0.63 5.16 -16.33
C ARG A 851 -0.55 5.89 -15.72
N GLN A 852 -1.28 5.34 -14.77
CA GLN A 852 -2.50 5.97 -14.23
C GLN A 852 -2.26 7.43 -13.79
N SER A 853 -1.37 7.65 -12.81
CA SER A 853 -1.04 9.00 -12.32
C SER A 853 -0.46 9.93 -13.42
N PRO A 854 0.55 9.50 -14.22
CA PRO A 854 1.00 10.27 -15.37
C PRO A 854 -0.06 10.59 -16.44
N THR A 855 -1.04 9.68 -16.64
CA THR A 855 -2.17 9.88 -17.56
C THR A 855 -3.12 10.93 -17.01
N CYS A 856 -3.40 10.89 -15.70
CA CYS A 856 -4.18 11.92 -15.00
C CYS A 856 -3.54 13.31 -15.12
N ASP A 857 -2.22 13.40 -14.97
CA ASP A 857 -1.48 14.64 -15.17
C ASP A 857 -1.60 15.16 -16.61
N LEU A 858 -1.47 14.26 -17.60
CA LEU A 858 -1.61 14.62 -19.00
C LEU A 858 -3.04 15.03 -19.36
N ILE A 859 -4.06 14.39 -18.77
CA ILE A 859 -5.47 14.80 -18.86
C ILE A 859 -5.65 16.23 -18.35
N GLY A 860 -5.11 16.54 -17.16
CA GLY A 860 -5.18 17.89 -16.59
C GLY A 860 -4.50 18.93 -17.49
N ARG A 861 -3.31 18.61 -18.03
CA ARG A 861 -2.60 19.51 -18.96
C ARG A 861 -3.35 19.72 -20.28
N ALA A 862 -3.90 18.65 -20.87
CA ALA A 862 -4.74 18.75 -22.07
C ALA A 862 -6.01 19.57 -21.82
N ALA A 863 -6.68 19.38 -20.69
CA ALA A 863 -7.82 20.20 -20.28
C ALA A 863 -7.42 21.67 -20.10
N ARG A 864 -6.25 21.92 -19.50
CA ARG A 864 -5.75 23.28 -19.22
C ARG A 864 -5.47 24.10 -20.47
N CYS A 865 -5.02 23.49 -21.56
CA CYS A 865 -4.80 24.17 -22.84
C CYS A 865 -6.01 24.11 -23.78
N GLY A 866 -7.14 23.53 -23.34
CA GLY A 866 -8.38 23.44 -24.11
C GLY A 866 -8.37 22.35 -25.19
N HIS A 867 -7.51 21.33 -25.06
CA HIS A 867 -7.42 20.22 -26.00
C HIS A 867 -8.37 19.06 -25.63
N ILE A 868 -9.67 19.29 -25.74
CA ILE A 868 -10.72 18.34 -25.31
C ILE A 868 -10.61 16.98 -26.00
N SER A 869 -10.27 16.93 -27.29
CA SER A 869 -10.12 15.64 -27.99
C SER A 869 -9.00 14.77 -27.41
N ALA A 870 -7.95 15.36 -26.83
CA ALA A 870 -6.87 14.62 -26.19
C ALA A 870 -7.31 14.11 -24.79
N VAL A 871 -8.10 14.90 -24.07
CA VAL A 871 -8.73 14.46 -22.81
C VAL A 871 -9.60 13.23 -23.05
N LEU A 872 -10.48 13.28 -24.05
CA LEU A 872 -11.39 12.17 -24.37
C LEU A 872 -10.66 10.92 -24.88
N ASP A 873 -9.49 11.07 -25.49
CA ASP A 873 -8.61 9.97 -25.91
C ASP A 873 -7.87 9.31 -24.74
N LEU A 874 -7.54 10.08 -23.70
CA LEU A 874 -6.81 9.61 -22.51
C LEU A 874 -7.73 9.01 -21.44
N LEU A 875 -8.96 9.51 -21.27
CA LEU A 875 -9.90 9.04 -20.23
C LEU A 875 -10.14 7.51 -20.26
N PRO A 876 -10.33 6.86 -21.44
CA PRO A 876 -10.50 5.40 -21.50
C PRO A 876 -9.24 4.60 -21.16
N GLN A 877 -8.06 5.24 -21.11
CA GLN A 877 -6.80 4.58 -20.75
C GLN A 877 -6.61 4.42 -19.24
N LEU A 878 -7.37 5.18 -18.44
CA LEU A 878 -7.50 4.93 -17.00
C LEU A 878 -8.24 3.60 -16.77
N PRO A 879 -7.93 2.83 -15.71
CA PRO A 879 -8.68 1.63 -15.34
C PRO A 879 -10.20 1.89 -15.26
N ALA A 880 -11.00 0.84 -15.48
CA ALA A 880 -12.46 0.96 -15.40
C ALA A 880 -12.99 0.76 -13.96
N ASP A 881 -12.17 0.16 -13.11
CA ASP A 881 -12.46 -0.40 -11.78
C ASP A 881 -11.75 0.37 -10.63
N ASP A 882 -11.04 1.46 -10.93
CA ASP A 882 -10.20 2.20 -9.97
C ASP A 882 -10.95 3.25 -9.13
N PHE A 883 -11.95 2.82 -8.37
CA PHE A 883 -12.58 3.68 -7.36
C PHE A 883 -13.13 5.01 -7.92
N ASN A 884 -13.64 5.03 -9.16
CA ASN A 884 -14.28 6.16 -9.87
C ASN A 884 -13.38 7.18 -10.60
N ASP A 885 -12.07 6.93 -10.76
CA ASP A 885 -11.15 7.94 -11.28
C ASP A 885 -11.55 8.48 -12.65
N ARG A 886 -12.04 7.65 -13.58
CA ARG A 886 -12.57 8.14 -14.88
C ARG A 886 -13.59 9.27 -14.71
N THR A 887 -14.55 9.11 -13.80
CA THR A 887 -15.59 10.10 -13.52
C THR A 887 -15.02 11.34 -12.85
N LYS A 888 -14.14 11.15 -11.87
CA LYS A 888 -13.45 12.24 -11.15
C LYS A 888 -12.56 13.07 -12.07
N TYR A 889 -11.78 12.45 -12.94
CA TYR A 889 -10.89 13.14 -13.87
C TYR A 889 -11.63 13.72 -15.07
N ALA A 890 -12.74 13.12 -15.51
CA ALA A 890 -13.64 13.77 -16.46
C ALA A 890 -14.22 15.06 -15.87
N LEU A 891 -14.69 15.03 -14.62
CA LEU A 891 -15.19 16.23 -13.93
C LEU A 891 -14.08 17.27 -13.72
N SER A 892 -12.91 16.84 -13.29
CA SER A 892 -11.73 17.72 -13.12
C SER A 892 -11.32 18.35 -14.44
N ALA A 893 -11.39 17.61 -15.55
CA ALA A 893 -11.11 18.13 -16.89
C ALA A 893 -12.18 19.12 -17.35
N VAL A 894 -13.47 18.86 -17.10
CA VAL A 894 -14.55 19.85 -17.33
C VAL A 894 -14.22 21.13 -16.55
N TRP A 895 -13.91 20.97 -15.25
CA TRP A 895 -13.61 22.08 -14.37
C TRP A 895 -12.41 22.88 -14.86
N GLU A 896 -11.31 22.22 -15.20
CA GLU A 896 -10.07 22.84 -15.64
C GLU A 896 -10.20 23.47 -17.04
N ALA A 897 -11.01 22.88 -17.93
CA ALA A 897 -11.33 23.45 -19.23
C ALA A 897 -12.19 24.72 -19.09
N VAL A 898 -13.18 24.72 -18.20
CA VAL A 898 -14.10 25.85 -17.99
C VAL A 898 -13.44 26.97 -17.19
N THR A 899 -12.74 26.65 -16.10
CA THR A 899 -12.31 27.63 -15.10
C THR A 899 -10.82 27.92 -15.13
N GLY A 900 -10.02 26.93 -15.54
CA GLY A 900 -8.56 27.04 -15.62
C GLY A 900 -7.76 26.74 -14.38
N HIS A 901 -8.43 26.14 -13.41
CA HIS A 901 -7.80 25.75 -12.16
C HIS A 901 -8.02 24.27 -11.93
N ASN A 902 -7.04 23.65 -11.27
CA ASN A 902 -7.05 22.25 -10.89
C ASN A 902 -7.68 22.01 -9.51
N VAL A 903 -8.14 23.08 -8.85
CA VAL A 903 -8.85 23.00 -7.57
C VAL A 903 -10.32 23.26 -7.84
N THR A 904 -11.14 22.25 -7.61
CA THR A 904 -12.61 22.36 -7.66
C THR A 904 -13.07 23.08 -6.38
N PRO A 905 -13.61 24.29 -6.48
CA PRO A 905 -14.21 24.99 -5.35
C PRO A 905 -15.44 24.22 -4.87
N TRP A 906 -15.85 24.57 -3.66
CA TRP A 906 -16.99 23.96 -3.00
C TRP A 906 -18.29 24.05 -3.83
#